data_AF-A0A532CWC8-F1
#
_entry.id   AF-A0A532CWC8-F1
#
_cell.length_a   1.000
_cell.length_b   1.000
_cell.length_c   1.000
_cell.angle_alpha   90.00
_cell.angle_beta   90.00
_cell.angle_gamma   90.00
#
_symmetry.space_group_name_H-M   'P 1'
#
loop_
_entity.id
_entity.type
_entity.pdbx_description
1 polymer ?
#
loop_
_entity_poly.entity_id
_entity_poly.type
_entity_poly.pdbx_seq_one_letter_code
_entity_poly.pdbx_strand_id
1 'polypeptide(L)'
;MSASVVDLRVEARLWQDPFEAVDTHIKIEESAKKGGSEQGPIAHSHQLKDVTAELVDSFPLPIHVHVLTVLADGSPHAESRETRLRQRFAVLSGLEQAGYTPVDSEHIRFFHWPDETFCQGTSSDQQGKTSLQMYWSSSTKDVKTSISASLKSSCSPAHGQAGKYEYWRQAPVPVEWYRSKKTALDEDVLVFWIKDQDLGNRPTESLRAIQRTVMNAFPPFRPTVSFKVIGPRFSGTLQAMIGEIGMTEKAESQDALLIYSPWSTAPEGFLTGDDQSVAKHLEKVKTIFTRTIPTDKELIDALFDELERRGVALECKSGETCNHIAVISEWDTLYGRMLPELVRGTISDGNNRKLIGFHQYSYLRGLDGELPQTKAKNNSEPSSPDTTPSILSPKDRQQDVTRMERPEGRSQLDYIRQLAELIREKENRIQTECGLWKWNRCPGFRAIGVLGSDVYDKLLIMQALKKSFPHVIFFTTDLDARLFHPSELAWTRNLVVASHFDLMLHEQLQGTIPQFRDTYQTATFFTVLRALGVLKESTSLQKQSSFGNNTTLTFQPSGREPQTFEPVPRTKLHEIGRNGPVDISVPDSDNQRRDLEAINTVRPAPVNLSKTLTNCAYVVAVLLLVWILLLPASVMIAKCSALLLTKSASSPAQTMIGLVVFASLLAMILRYLISDSYEGEPFSLLDGVSIWPSQLLRGAVIGLSVLFGWLLYQHSDRTCNQMEKQFPEILKPETPPSNLSSSLMDTIQQVWKAPDQILIDTWTPDKDAPISMRWAEYKKRLHWTWILMRVTPVSFAFWVVGQIVLGITGFPFTPSRGEVAWQVNLILLLPSVLGMIGIIFYVLDVTQLASAFIEKLVPETTEEEDSTITFPHIQIIEQLTDRIDKFIYFPAALLVLMVIARSEFIDNWDFPI
;
A
#
# COMPACT_ATOMS: atom_id res chain seq x y z
N MET A 1 26.48 -52.27 -11.06
CA MET A 1 25.71 -51.16 -10.47
C MET A 1 26.55 -50.63 -9.32
N SER A 2 27.17 -49.47 -9.50
CA SER A 2 28.04 -48.83 -8.51
C SER A 2 27.20 -48.34 -7.33
N ALA A 3 27.52 -48.76 -6.12
CA ALA A 3 26.98 -48.18 -4.90
C ALA A 3 27.29 -46.68 -4.88
N SER A 4 26.25 -45.85 -4.88
CA SER A 4 26.38 -44.40 -4.75
C SER A 4 26.95 -44.08 -3.37
N VAL A 5 28.18 -43.56 -3.36
CA VAL A 5 28.74 -42.88 -2.18
C VAL A 5 27.79 -41.74 -1.83
N VAL A 6 27.22 -41.73 -0.63
CA VAL A 6 26.42 -40.60 -0.14
C VAL A 6 27.40 -39.47 0.12
N ASP A 7 27.35 -38.41 -0.68
CA ASP A 7 28.19 -37.24 -0.53
C ASP A 7 27.86 -36.51 0.79
N LEU A 8 28.84 -35.88 1.44
CA LEU A 8 28.68 -34.99 2.60
C LEU A 8 27.79 -33.76 2.29
N ARG A 9 27.52 -33.58 1.00
CA ARG A 9 26.80 -32.47 0.41
C ARG A 9 25.32 -32.80 0.30
N VAL A 10 24.49 -31.95 0.91
CA VAL A 10 23.03 -32.02 0.80
C VAL A 10 22.61 -31.33 -0.49
N GLU A 11 22.01 -32.07 -1.42
CA GLU A 11 21.40 -31.49 -2.63
C GLU A 11 20.35 -30.44 -2.23
N ALA A 12 20.65 -29.18 -2.51
CA ALA A 12 19.79 -28.07 -2.13
C ALA A 12 20.06 -26.88 -3.05
N ARG A 13 19.03 -26.48 -3.79
CA ARG A 13 19.10 -25.23 -4.55
C ARG A 13 19.08 -24.04 -3.60
N LEU A 14 19.72 -22.95 -3.99
CA LEU A 14 19.79 -21.71 -3.21
C LEU A 14 18.42 -21.09 -2.87
N TRP A 15 17.36 -21.43 -3.61
CA TRP A 15 16.00 -20.95 -3.34
C TRP A 15 15.16 -21.88 -2.46
N GLN A 16 15.66 -23.05 -2.04
CA GLN A 16 14.93 -23.98 -1.17
C GLN A 16 15.04 -23.60 0.31
N ASP A 17 14.26 -24.24 1.18
CA ASP A 17 14.40 -24.06 2.63
C ASP A 17 15.60 -24.88 3.14
N PRO A 18 16.60 -24.25 3.78
CA PRO A 18 17.82 -24.94 4.20
C PRO A 18 17.56 -25.98 5.29
N PHE A 19 16.57 -25.78 6.17
CA PHE A 19 16.23 -26.77 7.19
C PHE A 19 15.48 -27.95 6.58
N GLU A 20 14.56 -27.71 5.65
CA GLU A 20 13.79 -28.78 4.99
C GLU A 20 14.70 -29.68 4.16
N ALA A 21 15.68 -29.11 3.47
CA ALA A 21 16.66 -29.87 2.69
C ALA A 21 17.51 -30.79 3.59
N VAL A 22 18.03 -30.25 4.71
CA VAL A 22 18.81 -31.02 5.68
C VAL A 22 17.96 -32.09 6.37
N ASP A 23 16.75 -31.76 6.83
CA ASP A 23 15.84 -32.72 7.46
C ASP A 23 15.47 -33.87 6.51
N THR A 24 15.30 -33.58 5.22
CA THR A 24 15.02 -34.59 4.19
C THR A 24 16.23 -35.49 3.98
N HIS A 25 17.42 -34.92 3.89
CA HIS A 25 18.66 -35.67 3.73
C HIS A 25 18.96 -36.58 4.93
N ILE A 26 18.80 -36.08 6.17
CA ILE A 26 18.95 -36.88 7.39
C ILE A 26 17.99 -38.07 7.38
N LYS A 27 16.72 -37.87 7.00
CA LYS A 27 15.75 -38.98 6.88
C LYS A 27 16.17 -40.02 5.84
N ILE A 28 16.74 -39.58 4.72
CA ILE A 28 17.25 -40.48 3.68
C ILE A 28 18.44 -41.29 4.23
N GLU A 29 19.42 -40.64 4.87
CA GLU A 29 20.56 -41.33 5.50
C GLU A 29 20.09 -42.35 6.56
N GLU A 30 19.14 -41.99 7.41
CA GLU A 30 18.58 -42.90 8.42
C GLU A 30 17.84 -44.09 7.79
N SER A 31 17.10 -43.86 6.69
CA SER A 31 16.39 -44.91 5.98
C SER A 31 17.36 -45.88 5.30
N ALA A 32 18.47 -45.38 4.74
CA ALA A 32 19.53 -46.19 4.16
C ALA A 32 20.23 -47.04 5.23
N LYS A 33 20.46 -46.50 6.43
CA LYS A 33 21.01 -47.24 7.58
C LYS A 33 20.12 -48.40 8.04
N LYS A 34 18.79 -48.27 7.93
CA LYS A 34 17.82 -49.32 8.30
C LYS A 34 17.63 -50.40 7.23
N GLY A 35 18.03 -50.15 5.98
CA GLY A 35 17.78 -51.01 4.81
C GLY A 35 18.74 -52.19 4.60
N GLY A 36 19.77 -52.37 5.44
CA GLY A 36 20.56 -53.61 5.51
C GLY A 36 21.32 -53.99 4.24
N SER A 37 22.37 -53.24 3.90
CA SER A 37 23.47 -53.74 3.06
C SER A 37 24.75 -53.81 3.90
N GLU A 38 25.32 -55.01 4.08
CA GLU A 38 26.55 -55.31 4.86
C GLU A 38 27.84 -54.64 4.33
N GLN A 39 27.74 -53.80 3.30
CA GLN A 39 28.73 -52.81 2.91
C GLN A 39 28.03 -51.44 2.90
N GLY A 40 27.81 -50.89 4.09
CA GLY A 40 27.13 -49.60 4.24
C GLY A 40 27.99 -48.43 3.71
N PRO A 41 27.39 -47.36 3.17
CA PRO A 41 28.12 -46.13 2.88
C PRO A 41 28.82 -45.65 4.16
N ILE A 42 30.06 -45.19 4.03
CA ILE A 42 30.88 -44.66 5.12
C ILE A 42 30.04 -43.64 5.88
N ALA A 43 29.80 -43.85 7.17
CA ALA A 43 29.11 -42.89 8.01
C ALA A 43 29.98 -41.63 8.08
N HIS A 44 29.62 -40.63 7.29
CA HIS A 44 30.28 -39.34 7.35
C HIS A 44 30.01 -38.70 8.71
N SER A 45 31.06 -38.23 9.39
CA SER A 45 30.88 -37.40 10.57
C SER A 45 30.44 -36.02 10.10
N HIS A 46 29.22 -35.61 10.46
CA HIS A 46 28.75 -34.25 10.24
C HIS A 46 29.19 -33.39 11.43
N GLN A 47 30.51 -33.27 11.69
CA GLN A 47 31.02 -32.47 12.81
C GLN A 47 31.47 -31.08 12.35
N LEU A 48 31.32 -30.09 13.23
CA LEU A 48 31.79 -28.72 12.99
C LEU A 48 33.27 -28.67 12.57
N LYS A 49 34.10 -29.57 13.12
CA LYS A 49 35.53 -29.65 12.80
C LYS A 49 35.79 -29.99 11.34
N ASP A 50 34.96 -30.82 10.74
CA ASP A 50 35.11 -31.26 9.36
C ASP A 50 34.88 -30.07 8.41
N VAL A 51 33.87 -29.24 8.72
CA VAL A 51 33.60 -27.98 8.01
C VAL A 51 34.77 -26.99 8.15
N THR A 52 35.32 -26.83 9.35
CA THR A 52 36.45 -25.92 9.57
C THR A 52 37.76 -26.43 8.99
N ALA A 53 37.99 -27.74 9.00
CA ALA A 53 39.20 -28.36 8.47
C ALA A 53 39.23 -28.25 6.94
N GLU A 54 38.11 -28.51 6.25
CA GLU A 54 38.00 -28.32 4.80
C GLU A 54 38.33 -26.88 4.39
N LEU A 55 37.86 -25.89 5.17
CA LEU A 55 38.15 -24.48 4.92
C LEU A 55 39.63 -24.14 5.12
N VAL A 56 40.26 -24.67 6.16
CA VAL A 56 41.69 -24.45 6.44
C VAL A 56 42.59 -25.17 5.43
N ASP A 57 42.23 -26.40 5.03
CA ASP A 57 43.01 -27.20 4.08
C ASP A 57 42.91 -26.68 2.65
N SER A 58 41.81 -25.99 2.32
CA SER A 58 41.65 -25.32 1.04
C SER A 58 42.62 -24.14 0.84
N PHE A 59 43.32 -23.68 1.88
CA PHE A 59 44.14 -22.47 1.82
C PHE A 59 45.47 -22.50 2.63
N PRO A 60 46.61 -22.16 1.99
CA PRO A 60 47.91 -22.09 2.66
C PRO A 60 48.23 -20.75 3.37
N LEU A 61 47.35 -19.73 3.31
CA LEU A 61 47.59 -18.36 3.82
C LEU A 61 46.54 -17.92 4.86
N PRO A 62 46.82 -16.89 5.69
CA PRO A 62 45.85 -16.38 6.64
C PRO A 62 44.70 -15.61 5.96
N ILE A 63 43.47 -16.07 6.20
CA ILE A 63 42.21 -15.56 5.63
C ILE A 63 41.37 -14.94 6.74
N HIS A 64 40.65 -13.86 6.44
CA HIS A 64 39.65 -13.33 7.35
C HIS A 64 38.30 -14.02 7.11
N VAL A 65 37.76 -14.70 8.11
CA VAL A 65 36.51 -15.46 7.99
C VAL A 65 35.39 -14.76 8.75
N HIS A 66 34.31 -14.42 8.05
CA HIS A 66 33.08 -13.92 8.64
C HIS A 66 32.11 -15.09 8.86
N VAL A 67 31.86 -15.43 10.13
CA VAL A 67 30.76 -16.34 10.49
C VAL A 67 29.50 -15.51 10.69
N LEU A 68 28.58 -15.61 9.74
CA LEU A 68 27.29 -14.94 9.77
C LEU A 68 26.22 -15.93 10.22
N THR A 69 25.81 -15.83 11.49
CA THR A 69 24.75 -16.65 12.06
C THR A 69 23.40 -15.98 11.83
N VAL A 70 22.52 -16.62 11.08
CA VAL A 70 21.19 -16.10 10.73
C VAL A 70 20.14 -16.83 11.57
N LEU A 71 19.45 -16.09 12.43
CA LEU A 71 18.35 -16.60 13.25
C LEU A 71 17.06 -16.59 12.41
N ALA A 72 16.50 -17.77 12.19
CA ALA A 72 15.33 -17.99 11.33
C ALA A 72 14.16 -18.58 12.12
N ASP A 73 12.94 -18.42 11.61
CA ASP A 73 11.77 -19.04 12.23
C ASP A 73 11.78 -20.56 12.02
N GLY A 74 11.92 -21.33 13.09
CA GLY A 74 11.89 -22.80 13.10
C GLY A 74 10.49 -23.42 13.11
N SER A 75 9.42 -22.62 13.11
CA SER A 75 8.05 -23.14 13.08
C SER A 75 7.77 -23.93 11.80
N PRO A 76 7.00 -25.01 11.89
CA PRO A 76 6.70 -25.86 10.74
C PRO A 76 5.58 -25.28 9.85
N HIS A 77 4.90 -24.19 10.25
CA HIS A 77 3.76 -23.62 9.51
C HIS A 77 4.13 -23.08 8.13
N ALA A 78 3.14 -23.01 7.22
CA ALA A 78 3.34 -22.56 5.83
C ALA A 78 3.91 -21.13 5.76
N GLU A 79 3.39 -20.21 6.58
CA GLU A 79 3.89 -18.83 6.65
C GLU A 79 5.35 -18.76 7.13
N SER A 80 5.70 -19.57 8.13
CA SER A 80 7.07 -19.68 8.64
C SER A 80 8.02 -20.20 7.55
N ARG A 81 7.58 -21.16 6.73
CA ARG A 81 8.35 -21.67 5.59
C ARG A 81 8.56 -20.58 4.53
N GLU A 82 7.51 -19.89 4.11
CA GLU A 82 7.63 -18.79 3.13
C GLU A 82 8.54 -17.67 3.67
N THR A 83 8.41 -17.32 4.95
CA THR A 83 9.30 -16.39 5.63
C THR A 83 10.77 -16.81 5.52
N ARG A 84 11.10 -18.08 5.78
CA ARG A 84 12.47 -18.60 5.67
C ARG A 84 13.01 -18.51 4.24
N LEU A 85 12.19 -18.82 3.25
CA LEU A 85 12.57 -18.71 1.82
C LEU A 85 12.90 -17.26 1.45
N ARG A 86 12.07 -16.30 1.89
CA ARG A 86 12.29 -14.88 1.65
C ARG A 86 13.53 -14.36 2.38
N GLN A 87 13.71 -14.77 3.63
CA GLN A 87 14.88 -14.43 4.44
C GLN A 87 16.17 -14.96 3.80
N ARG A 88 16.19 -16.22 3.34
CA ARG A 88 17.32 -16.79 2.59
C ARG A 88 17.63 -15.97 1.36
N PHE A 89 16.63 -15.69 0.53
CA PHE A 89 16.83 -14.87 -0.67
C PHE A 89 17.46 -13.50 -0.34
N ALA A 90 16.99 -12.79 0.70
CA ALA A 90 17.57 -11.51 1.11
C ALA A 90 19.05 -11.62 1.55
N VAL A 91 19.38 -12.67 2.31
CA VAL A 91 20.77 -12.92 2.74
C VAL A 91 21.67 -13.17 1.55
N LEU A 92 21.22 -14.01 0.61
CA LEU A 92 21.96 -14.33 -0.61
C LEU A 92 22.16 -13.10 -1.50
N SER A 93 21.12 -12.30 -1.70
CA SER A 93 21.20 -11.04 -2.44
C SER A 93 22.17 -10.06 -1.76
N GLY A 94 22.16 -9.97 -0.43
CA GLY A 94 23.08 -9.11 0.34
C GLY A 94 24.54 -9.53 0.17
N LEU A 95 24.81 -10.84 0.17
CA LEU A 95 26.13 -11.41 -0.09
C LEU A 95 26.60 -11.11 -1.52
N GLU A 96 25.72 -11.28 -2.52
CA GLU A 96 26.03 -10.97 -3.91
C GLU A 96 26.39 -9.50 -4.10
N GLN A 97 25.58 -8.59 -3.54
CA GLN A 97 25.82 -7.14 -3.60
C GLN A 97 27.09 -6.72 -2.85
N ALA A 98 27.44 -7.41 -1.76
CA ALA A 98 28.71 -7.22 -1.06
C ALA A 98 29.92 -7.76 -1.85
N GLY A 99 29.70 -8.49 -2.94
CA GLY A 99 30.73 -9.00 -3.84
C GLY A 99 31.14 -10.45 -3.57
N TYR A 100 30.31 -11.24 -2.90
CA TYR A 100 30.57 -12.65 -2.60
C TYR A 100 29.87 -13.59 -3.59
N THR A 101 30.44 -14.77 -3.82
CA THR A 101 29.84 -15.86 -4.63
C THR A 101 29.80 -17.16 -3.86
N PRO A 102 28.74 -17.99 -4.03
CA PRO A 102 28.69 -19.31 -3.43
C PRO A 102 29.83 -20.18 -3.99
N VAL A 103 30.47 -20.95 -3.11
CA VAL A 103 31.48 -21.96 -3.51
C VAL A 103 30.82 -23.17 -4.15
N ASP A 104 29.63 -23.54 -3.66
CA ASP A 104 28.78 -24.59 -4.23
C ASP A 104 27.34 -24.03 -4.32
N SER A 105 26.78 -24.05 -5.53
CA SER A 105 25.43 -23.52 -5.81
C SER A 105 24.35 -24.60 -5.80
N GLU A 106 24.75 -25.87 -5.82
CA GLU A 106 23.84 -27.02 -5.94
C GLU A 106 23.71 -27.80 -4.64
N HIS A 107 24.60 -27.54 -3.68
CA HIS A 107 24.61 -28.22 -2.39
C HIS A 107 24.82 -27.29 -1.20
N ILE A 108 24.28 -27.70 -0.05
CA ILE A 108 24.58 -27.13 1.27
C ILE A 108 25.27 -28.19 2.13
N ARG A 109 26.02 -27.73 3.14
CA ARG A 109 26.58 -28.61 4.18
C ARG A 109 25.70 -28.51 5.43
N PHE A 110 25.86 -29.45 6.36
CA PHE A 110 25.35 -29.27 7.72
C PHE A 110 26.31 -29.89 8.73
N PHE A 111 26.19 -29.48 9.98
CA PHE A 111 26.91 -30.12 11.08
C PHE A 111 26.03 -30.27 12.32
N HIS A 112 26.43 -31.20 13.19
CA HIS A 112 25.96 -31.33 14.56
C HIS A 112 27.00 -30.75 15.52
N TRP A 113 26.50 -30.16 16.61
CA TRP A 113 27.35 -29.60 17.65
C TRP A 113 28.12 -30.72 18.37
N PRO A 114 29.34 -30.44 18.85
CA PRO A 114 30.14 -31.44 19.57
C PRO A 114 29.50 -31.79 20.93
N ASP A 115 29.43 -33.09 21.23
CA ASP A 115 29.00 -33.60 22.54
C ASP A 115 30.00 -33.24 23.66
N GLU A 116 29.51 -33.03 24.89
CA GLU A 116 30.31 -32.62 26.06
C GLU A 116 31.48 -33.56 26.39
N THR A 117 31.47 -34.81 25.89
CA THR A 117 32.58 -35.76 26.04
C THR A 117 33.88 -35.29 25.38
N PHE A 118 33.85 -34.29 24.50
CA PHE A 118 35.08 -33.71 23.95
C PHE A 118 35.89 -32.88 24.98
N CYS A 119 35.27 -32.46 26.09
CA CYS A 119 35.96 -31.74 27.17
C CYS A 119 36.55 -32.67 28.25
N GLN A 120 36.13 -33.94 28.29
CA GLN A 120 36.79 -34.96 29.10
C GLN A 120 37.93 -35.57 28.28
N GLY A 121 39.09 -34.92 28.35
CA GLY A 121 40.33 -35.51 27.82
C GLY A 121 40.50 -36.93 28.32
N THR A 122 40.81 -37.83 27.39
CA THR A 122 41.36 -39.18 27.59
C THR A 122 41.70 -39.50 29.06
N SER A 123 40.71 -39.99 29.80
CA SER A 123 40.97 -40.70 31.03
C SER A 123 41.68 -41.99 30.62
N SER A 124 42.92 -42.12 31.07
CA SER A 124 43.71 -43.33 30.94
C SER A 124 42.92 -44.52 31.47
N ASP A 125 42.36 -45.33 30.58
CA ASP A 125 42.00 -46.69 30.96
C ASP A 125 43.28 -47.51 31.08
N GLN A 126 43.54 -47.94 32.32
CA GLN A 126 44.45 -49.02 32.63
C GLN A 126 43.89 -50.33 32.06
N GLN A 127 43.99 -50.53 30.76
CA GLN A 127 44.10 -51.83 30.13
C GLN A 127 44.46 -51.62 28.67
N GLY A 128 45.73 -51.86 28.36
CA GLY A 128 46.25 -51.71 27.01
C GLY A 128 45.54 -52.63 26.03
N LYS A 129 45.00 -52.02 24.96
CA LYS A 129 44.94 -52.49 23.56
C LYS A 129 43.81 -51.74 22.86
N THR A 130 44.12 -50.73 22.05
CA THR A 130 44.08 -50.83 20.58
C THR A 130 44.56 -49.54 19.94
N SER A 131 45.29 -49.73 18.85
CA SER A 131 45.98 -48.79 18.00
C SER A 131 45.05 -48.02 17.07
N LEU A 132 45.22 -46.69 17.00
CA LEU A 132 45.16 -45.94 15.73
C LEU A 132 46.27 -44.89 15.77
N GLN A 133 47.35 -45.18 15.04
CA GLN A 133 48.50 -44.30 14.84
C GLN A 133 48.04 -43.06 14.05
N MET A 134 47.96 -41.92 14.72
CA MET A 134 47.96 -40.61 14.06
C MET A 134 49.37 -40.29 13.55
N TYR A 135 49.53 -40.28 12.23
CA TYR A 135 50.70 -39.76 11.53
C TYR A 135 50.70 -38.22 11.65
N TRP A 136 51.47 -37.68 12.60
CA TRP A 136 51.95 -36.30 12.54
C TRP A 136 53.47 -36.37 12.59
N SER A 137 54.12 -36.29 11.42
CA SER A 137 55.56 -36.13 11.35
C SER A 137 55.93 -34.66 11.56
N SER A 138 56.79 -34.46 12.55
CA SER A 138 57.75 -33.36 12.74
C SER A 138 57.45 -32.31 13.81
N SER A 139 58.23 -32.45 14.88
CA SER A 139 58.96 -31.42 15.63
C SER A 139 58.17 -30.34 16.37
N THR A 140 57.87 -30.60 17.65
CA THR A 140 58.39 -29.84 18.82
C THR A 140 57.75 -30.43 20.09
N LYS A 141 58.57 -30.94 21.00
CA LYS A 141 58.11 -31.62 22.23
C LYS A 141 57.62 -30.65 23.32
N ASP A 142 57.86 -29.35 23.18
CA ASP A 142 57.61 -28.36 24.25
C ASP A 142 56.25 -27.65 24.16
N VAL A 143 55.43 -27.92 23.14
CA VAL A 143 54.11 -27.29 22.95
C VAL A 143 52.96 -28.14 23.53
N LYS A 144 53.17 -29.44 23.77
CA LYS A 144 52.12 -30.35 24.27
C LYS A 144 51.72 -30.08 25.74
N THR A 145 52.61 -29.51 26.53
CA THR A 145 52.39 -29.22 27.95
C THR A 145 51.68 -27.89 28.21
N SER A 146 51.75 -26.91 27.30
CA SER A 146 51.02 -25.64 27.44
C SER A 146 49.58 -25.70 26.90
N ILE A 147 49.34 -26.48 25.83
CA ILE A 147 48.00 -26.71 25.26
C ILE A 147 47.11 -27.50 26.23
N SER A 148 47.66 -28.51 26.91
CA SER A 148 46.91 -29.31 27.90
C SER A 148 46.58 -28.55 29.20
N ALA A 149 47.31 -27.47 29.51
CA ALA A 149 47.00 -26.57 30.63
C ALA A 149 45.94 -25.52 30.25
N SER A 150 46.00 -24.99 29.02
CA SER A 150 45.02 -24.03 28.48
C SER A 150 43.64 -24.66 28.24
N LEU A 151 43.57 -25.91 27.77
CA LEU A 151 42.29 -26.62 27.61
C LEU A 151 41.61 -26.95 28.95
N LYS A 152 42.37 -27.10 30.05
CA LYS A 152 41.81 -27.39 31.38
C LYS A 152 41.21 -26.17 32.07
N SER A 153 41.63 -24.94 31.73
CA SER A 153 41.06 -23.72 32.32
C SER A 153 39.85 -23.17 31.57
N SER A 154 39.60 -23.61 30.33
CA SER A 154 38.47 -23.12 29.50
C SER A 154 37.18 -23.94 29.64
N CYS A 155 37.18 -24.98 30.47
CA CYS A 155 36.04 -25.85 30.70
C CYS A 155 35.88 -26.14 32.21
N SER A 156 35.65 -25.11 33.01
CA SER A 156 34.98 -25.31 34.31
C SER A 156 33.48 -25.30 34.08
N PRO A 157 32.74 -26.36 34.45
CA PRO A 157 31.29 -26.30 34.49
C PRO A 157 30.89 -25.34 35.62
N ALA A 158 30.24 -24.23 35.27
CA ALA A 158 29.41 -23.54 36.24
C ALA A 158 28.38 -24.57 36.75
N HIS A 159 28.36 -24.75 38.07
CA HIS A 159 27.69 -25.83 38.78
C HIS A 159 26.31 -26.21 38.22
N GLY A 160 26.20 -27.44 37.71
CA GLY A 160 25.07 -28.33 38.00
C GLY A 160 23.67 -27.96 37.49
N GLN A 161 23.49 -27.58 36.22
CA GLN A 161 22.21 -27.73 35.47
C GLN A 161 22.42 -27.82 33.94
N ALA A 162 23.33 -28.66 33.46
CA ALA A 162 23.69 -28.80 32.03
C ALA A 162 22.63 -29.51 31.14
N GLY A 163 21.33 -29.26 31.35
CA GLY A 163 20.29 -30.00 30.61
C GLY A 163 18.99 -29.27 30.29
N LYS A 164 18.79 -28.01 30.70
CA LYS A 164 17.49 -27.32 30.53
C LYS A 164 17.47 -26.19 29.50
N TYR A 165 18.61 -25.74 29.00
CA TYR A 165 18.70 -24.47 28.24
C TYR A 165 19.49 -24.56 26.92
N GLU A 166 19.97 -25.74 26.51
CA GLU A 166 20.85 -25.90 25.34
C GLU A 166 20.20 -26.74 24.22
N TYR A 167 18.93 -26.48 23.89
CA TYR A 167 18.22 -27.20 22.83
C TYR A 167 18.94 -27.10 21.47
N TRP A 168 19.60 -25.97 21.21
CA TRP A 168 20.43 -25.74 20.02
C TRP A 168 21.52 -26.79 19.81
N ARG A 169 22.04 -27.46 20.85
CA ARG A 169 23.09 -28.48 20.69
C ARG A 169 22.63 -29.73 19.94
N GLN A 170 21.33 -30.03 19.98
CA GLN A 170 20.75 -31.19 19.31
C GLN A 170 20.35 -30.90 17.86
N ALA A 171 20.24 -29.63 17.50
CA ALA A 171 19.76 -29.21 16.18
C ALA A 171 20.88 -29.31 15.13
N PRO A 172 20.62 -29.93 13.96
CA PRO A 172 21.52 -29.82 12.83
C PRO A 172 21.56 -28.37 12.32
N VAL A 173 22.75 -27.88 11.96
CA VAL A 173 22.96 -26.52 11.47
C VAL A 173 23.33 -26.55 10.00
N PRO A 174 22.44 -26.10 9.10
CA PRO A 174 22.78 -25.88 7.70
C PRO A 174 23.86 -24.79 7.56
N VAL A 175 24.83 -25.05 6.69
CA VAL A 175 25.99 -24.19 6.42
C VAL A 175 26.15 -23.94 4.93
N GLU A 176 26.36 -22.69 4.58
CA GLU A 176 26.69 -22.25 3.23
C GLU A 176 28.00 -21.47 3.24
N TRP A 177 28.79 -21.63 2.18
CA TRP A 177 30.12 -21.03 2.07
C TRP A 177 30.20 -20.13 0.85
N TYR A 178 30.64 -18.89 1.08
CA TYR A 178 30.81 -17.85 0.09
C TYR A 178 32.23 -17.31 0.08
N ARG A 179 32.71 -16.95 -1.12
CA ARG A 179 34.05 -16.39 -1.36
C ARG A 179 33.97 -15.01 -1.97
N SER A 180 34.84 -14.10 -1.54
CA SER A 180 34.95 -12.76 -2.11
C SER A 180 35.43 -12.80 -3.58
N LYS A 181 34.77 -12.05 -4.47
CA LYS A 181 35.24 -11.82 -5.85
C LYS A 181 36.45 -10.88 -5.91
N LYS A 182 36.71 -10.11 -4.85
CA LYS A 182 37.76 -9.09 -4.83
C LYS A 182 39.10 -9.76 -4.55
N THR A 183 39.96 -9.83 -5.56
CA THR A 183 41.31 -10.44 -5.53
C THR A 183 42.29 -9.87 -4.51
N ALA A 184 41.94 -8.77 -3.81
CA ALA A 184 42.80 -8.10 -2.83
C ALA A 184 42.44 -8.39 -1.37
N LEU A 185 41.29 -9.02 -1.10
CA LEU A 185 40.84 -9.37 0.25
C LEU A 185 40.54 -10.87 0.27
N ASP A 186 41.43 -11.66 0.86
CA ASP A 186 41.17 -13.06 1.20
C ASP A 186 40.16 -13.09 2.36
N GLU A 187 38.90 -12.80 2.03
CA GLU A 187 37.75 -12.77 2.92
C GLU A 187 36.70 -13.81 2.46
N ASP A 188 36.35 -14.72 3.37
CA ASP A 188 35.32 -15.74 3.15
C ASP A 188 34.19 -15.57 4.16
N VAL A 189 32.96 -15.90 3.75
CA VAL A 189 31.77 -15.84 4.60
C VAL A 189 31.18 -17.24 4.76
N LEU A 190 30.98 -17.66 6.00
CA LEU A 190 30.22 -18.84 6.37
C LEU A 190 28.86 -18.42 6.93
N VAL A 191 27.77 -18.88 6.31
CA VAL A 191 26.41 -18.59 6.77
C VAL A 191 25.89 -19.79 7.54
N PHE A 192 25.54 -19.59 8.82
CA PHE A 192 24.96 -20.61 9.69
C PHE A 192 23.47 -20.32 9.89
N TRP A 193 22.62 -21.29 9.57
CA TRP A 193 21.17 -21.18 9.76
C TRP A 193 20.78 -21.81 11.11
N ILE A 194 20.27 -21.01 12.04
CA ILE A 194 19.85 -21.48 13.37
C ILE A 194 18.39 -21.09 13.59
N LYS A 195 17.59 -22.01 14.13
CA LYS A 195 16.19 -21.71 14.50
C LYS A 195 16.18 -20.86 15.76
N ASP A 196 15.47 -19.73 15.75
CA ASP A 196 15.41 -18.79 16.88
C ASP A 196 14.85 -19.47 18.14
N GLN A 197 13.92 -20.41 17.97
CA GLN A 197 13.33 -21.19 19.06
C GLN A 197 14.33 -22.12 19.77
N ASP A 198 15.36 -22.58 19.07
CA ASP A 198 16.35 -23.52 19.62
C ASP A 198 17.28 -22.84 20.64
N LEU A 199 17.32 -21.51 20.67
CA LEU A 199 18.07 -20.73 21.66
C LEU A 199 17.48 -20.83 23.08
N GLY A 200 16.22 -21.26 23.20
CA GLY A 200 15.52 -21.45 24.46
C GLY A 200 15.27 -20.14 25.24
N ASN A 201 15.13 -20.25 26.55
CA ASN A 201 14.76 -19.12 27.43
C ASN A 201 15.95 -18.22 27.81
N ARG A 202 17.19 -18.58 27.43
CA ARG A 202 18.42 -17.83 27.69
C ARG A 202 19.21 -17.60 26.41
N PRO A 203 18.67 -16.80 25.47
CA PRO A 203 19.25 -16.66 24.14
C PRO A 203 20.63 -16.01 24.14
N THR A 204 20.96 -15.11 25.08
CA THR A 204 22.28 -14.46 25.11
C THR A 204 23.36 -15.43 25.59
N GLU A 205 23.06 -16.24 26.61
CA GLU A 205 23.93 -17.33 27.08
C GLU A 205 24.17 -18.37 25.97
N SER A 206 23.11 -18.83 25.31
CA SER A 206 23.17 -19.76 24.19
C SER A 206 24.04 -19.24 23.03
N LEU A 207 23.84 -17.99 22.60
CA LEU A 207 24.65 -17.38 21.54
C LEU A 207 26.12 -17.24 21.91
N ARG A 208 26.44 -16.96 23.18
CA ARG A 208 27.85 -16.94 23.64
C ARG A 208 28.47 -18.32 23.66
N ALA A 209 27.72 -19.34 24.08
CA ALA A 209 28.18 -20.72 24.04
C ALA A 209 28.46 -21.16 22.59
N ILE A 210 27.57 -20.81 21.66
CA ILE A 210 27.76 -21.00 20.21
C ILE A 210 29.03 -20.27 19.73
N GLN A 211 29.16 -18.97 20.03
CA GLN A 211 30.34 -18.17 19.63
C GLN A 211 31.63 -18.82 20.10
N ARG A 212 31.74 -19.21 21.38
CA ARG A 212 32.93 -19.88 21.92
C ARG A 212 33.21 -21.20 21.21
N THR A 213 32.18 -22.01 20.98
CA THR A 213 32.31 -23.32 20.33
C THR A 213 32.84 -23.16 18.90
N VAL A 214 32.32 -22.19 18.15
CA VAL A 214 32.74 -21.89 16.79
C VAL A 214 34.17 -21.35 16.77
N MET A 215 34.49 -20.36 17.61
CA MET A 215 35.84 -19.77 17.68
C MET A 215 36.90 -20.82 18.05
N ASN A 216 36.58 -21.75 18.95
CA ASN A 216 37.49 -22.84 19.35
C ASN A 216 37.66 -23.93 18.29
N ALA A 217 36.74 -24.03 17.32
CA ALA A 217 36.86 -25.00 16.23
C ALA A 217 37.92 -24.58 15.20
N PHE A 218 38.22 -23.29 15.08
CA PHE A 218 39.25 -22.79 14.19
C PHE A 218 40.66 -22.88 14.81
N PRO A 219 41.71 -23.21 14.02
CA PRO A 219 43.08 -23.22 14.52
C PRO A 219 43.55 -21.81 14.93
N PRO A 220 44.22 -21.64 16.09
CA PRO A 220 44.55 -20.32 16.66
C PRO A 220 45.54 -19.46 15.85
N PHE A 221 46.17 -20.02 14.81
CA PHE A 221 47.25 -19.35 14.06
C PHE A 221 46.95 -19.10 12.57
N ARG A 222 45.74 -19.42 12.06
CA ARG A 222 45.50 -19.37 10.60
C ARG A 222 44.40 -18.40 10.15
N PRO A 223 43.13 -18.42 10.60
CA PRO A 223 42.19 -17.36 10.23
C PRO A 223 41.88 -16.37 11.37
N THR A 224 41.72 -15.09 11.02
CA THR A 224 41.03 -14.12 11.89
C THR A 224 39.53 -14.33 11.71
N VAL A 225 38.85 -14.78 12.77
CA VAL A 225 37.42 -15.12 12.70
C VAL A 225 36.61 -14.01 13.35
N SER A 226 35.57 -13.55 12.66
CA SER A 226 34.58 -12.63 13.23
C SER A 226 33.22 -13.32 13.28
N PHE A 227 32.58 -13.26 14.44
CA PHE A 227 31.28 -13.87 14.68
C PHE A 227 30.20 -12.79 14.75
N LYS A 228 29.24 -12.82 13.83
CA LYS A 228 28.15 -11.83 13.71
C LYS A 228 26.82 -12.56 13.66
N VAL A 229 25.83 -12.03 14.37
CA VAL A 229 24.47 -12.59 14.41
C VAL A 229 23.51 -11.65 13.70
N ILE A 230 22.70 -12.17 12.78
CA ILE A 230 21.52 -11.51 12.22
C ILE A 230 20.30 -12.04 12.97
N GLY A 231 19.69 -11.20 13.82
CA GLY A 231 18.56 -11.56 14.67
C GLY A 231 18.45 -10.67 15.91
N PRO A 232 17.60 -11.04 16.90
CA PRO A 232 16.70 -12.19 16.90
C PRO A 232 15.52 -12.04 15.92
N ARG A 233 14.84 -13.16 15.61
CA ARG A 233 13.68 -13.16 14.70
C ARG A 233 12.42 -12.66 15.39
N PHE A 234 12.22 -13.01 16.66
CA PHE A 234 11.05 -12.61 17.42
C PHE A 234 11.36 -11.54 18.47
N SER A 235 10.44 -10.59 18.65
CA SER A 235 10.50 -9.60 19.74
C SER A 235 10.50 -10.27 21.12
N GLY A 236 9.86 -11.44 21.25
CA GLY A 236 9.90 -12.25 22.48
C GLY A 236 11.30 -12.75 22.82
N THR A 237 12.08 -13.16 21.82
CA THR A 237 13.49 -13.55 22.03
C THR A 237 14.32 -12.34 22.49
N LEU A 238 14.10 -11.16 21.91
CA LEU A 238 14.77 -9.94 22.36
C LEU A 238 14.40 -9.59 23.81
N GLN A 239 13.12 -9.72 24.18
CA GLN A 239 12.68 -9.52 25.56
C GLN A 239 13.36 -10.52 26.52
N ALA A 240 13.51 -11.78 26.11
CA ALA A 240 14.25 -12.79 26.88
C ALA A 240 15.75 -12.45 27.02
N MET A 241 16.39 -11.91 25.98
CA MET A 241 17.79 -11.42 26.06
C MET A 241 17.93 -10.32 27.12
N ILE A 242 16.98 -9.39 27.20
CA ILE A 242 17.00 -8.31 28.20
C ILE A 242 16.76 -8.85 29.61
N GLY A 243 15.79 -9.78 29.77
CA GLY A 243 15.52 -10.44 31.04
C GLY A 243 16.71 -11.23 31.60
N GLU A 244 17.63 -11.65 30.73
CA GLU A 244 18.84 -12.39 31.10
C GLU A 244 19.91 -11.53 31.77
N ILE A 245 19.95 -10.20 31.52
CA ILE A 245 21.04 -9.29 31.93
C ILE A 245 21.31 -9.31 33.45
N GLY A 246 20.28 -9.55 34.27
CA GLY A 246 20.42 -9.66 35.73
C GLY A 246 20.79 -11.05 36.24
N MET A 247 20.75 -12.06 35.38
CA MET A 247 21.02 -13.47 35.69
C MET A 247 22.39 -13.94 35.18
N THR A 248 22.96 -13.26 34.19
CA THR A 248 24.27 -13.61 33.64
C THR A 248 25.39 -13.19 34.59
N GLU A 249 26.24 -14.11 35.01
CA GLU A 249 27.52 -13.76 35.64
C GLU A 249 28.34 -12.91 34.66
N LYS A 250 29.07 -11.90 35.17
CA LYS A 250 29.89 -11.00 34.33
C LYS A 250 30.80 -11.85 33.43
N ALA A 251 30.50 -11.85 32.13
CA ALA A 251 31.21 -12.69 31.18
C ALA A 251 32.71 -12.30 31.13
N GLU A 252 33.56 -13.24 31.55
CA GLU A 252 35.03 -13.16 31.43
C GLU A 252 35.52 -13.21 29.97
N SER A 253 34.62 -13.44 29.00
CA SER A 253 34.92 -13.40 27.56
C SER A 253 35.54 -12.06 27.16
N GLN A 254 36.66 -12.11 26.42
CA GLN A 254 37.34 -10.93 25.89
C GLN A 254 36.62 -10.32 24.68
N ASP A 255 35.96 -11.14 23.85
CA ASP A 255 35.30 -10.68 22.63
C ASP A 255 33.82 -10.32 22.86
N ALA A 256 33.41 -9.20 22.26
CA ALA A 256 32.03 -8.72 22.27
C ALA A 256 31.16 -9.53 21.30
N LEU A 257 29.91 -9.81 21.70
CA LEU A 257 28.92 -10.45 20.81
C LEU A 257 28.26 -9.37 19.94
N LEU A 258 28.38 -9.47 18.63
CA LEU A 258 27.81 -8.52 17.66
C LEU A 258 26.46 -9.03 17.13
N ILE A 259 25.40 -8.29 17.38
CA ILE A 259 24.04 -8.64 16.95
C ILE A 259 23.47 -7.49 16.10
N TYR A 260 23.03 -7.82 14.88
CA TYR A 260 22.34 -6.90 13.98
C TYR A 260 20.91 -7.39 13.78
N SER A 261 19.93 -6.52 14.07
CA SER A 261 18.51 -6.92 14.07
C SER A 261 17.69 -6.21 12.98
N PRO A 262 17.25 -6.94 11.93
CA PRO A 262 16.26 -6.46 10.96
C PRO A 262 14.80 -6.63 11.39
N TRP A 263 14.50 -7.34 12.49
CA TRP A 263 13.12 -7.73 12.85
C TRP A 263 12.63 -7.17 14.19
N SER A 264 13.51 -6.61 15.01
CA SER A 264 13.14 -6.09 16.32
C SER A 264 12.52 -4.70 16.24
N THR A 265 11.23 -4.62 15.95
CA THR A 265 10.46 -3.36 15.85
C THR A 265 9.82 -2.92 17.17
N ALA A 266 9.87 -3.76 18.20
CA ALA A 266 9.27 -3.47 19.49
C ALA A 266 9.96 -2.25 20.18
N PRO A 267 9.18 -1.27 20.67
CA PRO A 267 9.71 -0.07 21.31
C PRO A 267 10.31 -0.34 22.69
N GLU A 268 11.24 0.51 23.11
CA GLU A 268 12.07 0.35 24.31
C GLU A 268 11.22 0.21 25.57
N GLY A 269 10.26 1.11 25.80
CA GLY A 269 9.46 1.14 27.03
C GLY A 269 8.69 -0.16 27.31
N PHE A 270 8.31 -0.91 26.28
CA PHE A 270 7.66 -2.22 26.43
C PHE A 270 8.64 -3.36 26.71
N LEU A 271 9.89 -3.23 26.26
CA LEU A 271 10.92 -4.26 26.39
C LEU A 271 11.70 -4.15 27.69
N THR A 272 12.08 -2.94 28.10
CA THR A 272 12.95 -2.70 29.27
C THR A 272 12.17 -2.25 30.50
N GLY A 273 10.98 -1.68 30.32
CA GLY A 273 10.20 -1.03 31.39
C GLY A 273 10.76 0.32 31.84
N ASP A 274 11.78 0.84 31.15
CA ASP A 274 12.39 2.16 31.35
C ASP A 274 12.63 2.87 30.01
N ASP A 275 13.02 4.15 30.05
CA ASP A 275 13.29 4.93 28.83
C ASP A 275 14.71 4.72 28.26
N GLN A 276 15.47 3.73 28.75
CA GLN A 276 16.82 3.47 28.25
C GLN A 276 16.79 2.56 27.02
N SER A 277 17.71 2.80 26.07
CA SER A 277 17.78 1.98 24.86
C SER A 277 18.19 0.53 25.16
N VAL A 278 17.62 -0.41 24.39
CA VAL A 278 17.96 -1.84 24.45
C VAL A 278 19.46 -2.08 24.25
N ALA A 279 20.09 -1.30 23.37
CA ALA A 279 21.53 -1.37 23.13
C ALA A 279 22.35 -1.10 24.41
N LYS A 280 22.02 -0.06 25.19
CA LYS A 280 22.69 0.25 26.46
C LYS A 280 22.51 -0.84 27.51
N HIS A 281 21.38 -1.53 27.47
CA HIS A 281 21.11 -2.68 28.33
C HIS A 281 22.03 -3.85 27.99
N LEU A 282 22.13 -4.22 26.72
CA LEU A 282 22.95 -5.33 26.26
C LEU A 282 24.46 -5.04 26.33
N GLU A 283 24.87 -3.77 26.28
CA GLU A 283 26.25 -3.35 26.54
C GLU A 283 26.74 -3.76 27.93
N LYS A 284 25.85 -3.82 28.94
CA LYS A 284 26.19 -4.24 30.32
C LYS A 284 26.75 -5.66 30.36
N VAL A 285 26.37 -6.51 29.40
CA VAL A 285 26.85 -7.89 29.26
C VAL A 285 27.89 -8.06 28.13
N LYS A 286 28.48 -6.97 27.61
CA LYS A 286 29.40 -6.99 26.45
C LYS A 286 28.76 -7.50 25.14
N THR A 287 27.48 -7.18 24.92
CA THR A 287 26.81 -7.46 23.66
C THR A 287 26.50 -6.14 22.95
N ILE A 288 27.03 -5.97 21.73
CA ILE A 288 26.77 -4.81 20.89
C ILE A 288 25.55 -5.14 20.03
N PHE A 289 24.46 -4.43 20.28
CA PHE A 289 23.19 -4.62 19.57
C PHE A 289 22.90 -3.43 18.67
N THR A 290 22.85 -3.67 17.37
CA THR A 290 22.55 -2.68 16.34
C THR A 290 21.21 -2.99 15.70
N ARG A 291 20.22 -2.15 15.96
CA ARG A 291 18.93 -2.22 15.27
C ARG A 291 19.05 -1.56 13.89
N THR A 292 18.63 -2.25 12.85
CA THR A 292 18.67 -1.75 11.45
C THR A 292 17.29 -1.35 10.92
N ILE A 293 16.24 -1.64 11.68
CA ILE A 293 14.85 -1.25 11.45
C ILE A 293 14.38 -0.30 12.57
N PRO A 294 13.53 0.71 12.30
CA PRO A 294 12.93 1.55 13.35
C PRO A 294 11.92 0.81 14.24
N THR A 295 11.28 1.55 15.15
CA THR A 295 10.24 1.00 16.04
C THR A 295 8.84 1.09 15.44
N ASP A 296 7.91 0.24 15.88
CA ASP A 296 6.51 0.27 15.44
C ASP A 296 5.77 1.54 15.89
N LYS A 297 6.28 2.24 16.91
CA LYS A 297 5.70 3.51 17.35
C LYS A 297 5.67 4.53 16.21
N GLU A 298 6.75 4.62 15.44
CA GLU A 298 6.84 5.53 14.29
C GLU A 298 5.83 5.16 13.18
N LEU A 299 5.54 3.87 12.98
CA LEU A 299 4.52 3.43 12.03
C LEU A 299 3.12 3.84 12.48
N ILE A 300 2.81 3.64 13.76
CA ILE A 300 1.51 4.01 14.32
C ILE A 300 1.32 5.53 14.28
N ASP A 301 2.34 6.31 14.67
CA ASP A 301 2.27 7.76 14.63
C ASP A 301 2.05 8.26 13.18
N ALA A 302 2.78 7.71 12.20
CA ALA A 302 2.59 8.04 10.78
C ALA A 302 1.20 7.64 10.24
N LEU A 303 0.65 6.49 10.66
CA LEU A 303 -0.71 6.08 10.30
C LEU A 303 -1.75 7.06 10.84
N PHE A 304 -1.60 7.49 12.09
CA PHE A 304 -2.55 8.40 12.73
C PHE A 304 -2.48 9.81 12.15
N ASP A 305 -1.28 10.30 11.81
CA ASP A 305 -1.11 11.54 11.05
C ASP A 305 -1.82 11.46 9.69
N GLU A 306 -1.76 10.32 9.01
CA GLU A 306 -2.47 10.08 7.75
C GLU A 306 -3.99 10.00 7.94
N LEU A 307 -4.47 9.40 9.03
CA LEU A 307 -5.89 9.37 9.37
C LEU A 307 -6.45 10.78 9.62
N GLU A 308 -5.70 11.63 10.33
CA GLU A 308 -6.08 13.04 10.52
C GLU A 308 -6.15 13.80 9.19
N ARG A 309 -5.18 13.58 8.29
CA ARG A 309 -5.20 14.16 6.93
C ARG A 309 -6.42 13.73 6.11
N ARG A 310 -7.02 12.58 6.41
CA ARG A 310 -8.25 12.07 5.77
C ARG A 310 -9.53 12.47 6.54
N GLY A 311 -9.42 13.38 7.51
CA GLY A 311 -10.57 13.92 8.25
C GLY A 311 -11.01 13.07 9.45
N VAL A 312 -10.20 12.10 9.89
CA VAL A 312 -10.45 11.35 11.12
C VAL A 312 -9.88 12.12 12.31
N ALA A 313 -10.62 13.10 12.80
CA ALA A 313 -10.24 13.87 13.99
C ALA A 313 -10.06 12.97 15.23
N LEU A 314 -8.88 13.02 15.84
CA LEU A 314 -8.52 12.26 17.05
C LEU A 314 -9.07 12.90 18.33
N GLU A 315 -9.34 14.20 18.31
CA GLU A 315 -9.94 14.92 19.43
C GLU A 315 -11.47 14.99 19.30
N CYS A 316 -12.19 14.67 20.38
CA CYS A 316 -13.63 14.87 20.43
C CYS A 316 -13.98 16.21 21.08
N LYS A 317 -14.42 17.17 20.27
CA LYS A 317 -14.83 18.49 20.76
C LYS A 317 -16.14 18.40 21.54
N SER A 318 -16.23 19.13 22.66
CA SER A 318 -17.42 19.13 23.52
C SER A 318 -18.65 19.63 22.77
N GLY A 319 -19.64 18.76 22.57
CA GLY A 319 -20.89 19.05 21.83
C GLY A 319 -20.93 18.50 20.40
N GLU A 320 -19.82 17.96 19.90
CA GLU A 320 -19.72 17.23 18.63
C GLU A 320 -19.69 15.71 18.86
N THR A 321 -20.02 14.96 17.81
CA THR A 321 -20.03 13.50 17.82
C THR A 321 -18.63 12.99 17.51
N CYS A 322 -18.09 12.14 18.39
CA CYS A 322 -16.73 11.65 18.26
C CYS A 322 -16.61 10.70 17.06
N ASN A 323 -15.48 10.75 16.36
CA ASN A 323 -15.13 9.68 15.42
C ASN A 323 -14.89 8.37 16.21
N HIS A 324 -15.03 7.24 15.53
CA HIS A 324 -14.74 5.93 16.11
C HIS A 324 -13.73 5.16 15.26
N ILE A 325 -12.77 4.51 15.92
CA ILE A 325 -11.77 3.64 15.30
C ILE A 325 -11.84 2.26 15.95
N ALA A 326 -11.78 1.22 15.12
CA ALA A 326 -11.57 -0.14 15.59
C ALA A 326 -10.17 -0.63 15.24
N VAL A 327 -9.52 -1.33 16.16
CA VAL A 327 -8.23 -2.01 15.90
C VAL A 327 -8.39 -3.49 16.22
N ILE A 328 -8.08 -4.33 15.24
CA ILE A 328 -8.10 -5.78 15.31
C ILE A 328 -6.66 -6.27 15.34
N SER A 329 -6.29 -7.09 16.32
CA SER A 329 -4.89 -7.50 16.56
C SER A 329 -4.74 -8.95 17.01
N GLU A 330 -3.60 -9.57 16.72
CA GLU A 330 -3.27 -10.88 17.29
C GLU A 330 -3.11 -10.78 18.82
N TRP A 331 -3.72 -11.68 19.59
CA TRP A 331 -3.57 -11.70 21.06
C TRP A 331 -2.50 -12.68 21.57
N ASP A 332 -2.01 -13.61 20.74
CA ASP A 332 -1.12 -14.70 21.14
C ASP A 332 0.36 -14.32 20.96
N THR A 333 0.67 -13.41 20.04
CA THR A 333 2.03 -12.90 19.82
C THR A 333 2.32 -11.66 20.70
N LEU A 334 3.58 -11.52 21.15
CA LEU A 334 4.02 -10.29 21.87
C LEU A 334 3.85 -9.06 20.96
N TYR A 335 4.22 -9.21 19.69
CA TYR A 335 4.05 -8.20 18.65
C TYR A 335 2.59 -7.72 18.55
N GLY A 336 1.64 -8.65 18.35
CA GLY A 336 0.21 -8.32 18.24
C GLY A 336 -0.39 -7.67 19.48
N ARG A 337 0.03 -8.09 20.68
CA ARG A 337 -0.44 -7.48 21.95
C ARG A 337 0.07 -6.06 22.17
N MET A 338 1.26 -5.71 21.65
CA MET A 338 1.83 -4.37 21.84
C MET A 338 1.17 -3.31 20.96
N LEU A 339 0.78 -3.64 19.72
CA LEU A 339 0.29 -2.66 18.77
C LEU A 339 -0.97 -1.89 19.24
N PRO A 340 -2.02 -2.53 19.81
CA PRO A 340 -3.18 -1.81 20.35
C PRO A 340 -2.83 -0.89 21.52
N GLU A 341 -1.83 -1.24 22.32
CA GLU A 341 -1.38 -0.41 23.44
C GLU A 341 -0.59 0.80 22.92
N LEU A 342 0.17 0.67 21.84
CA LEU A 342 0.80 1.81 21.16
C LEU A 342 -0.25 2.76 20.59
N VAL A 343 -1.27 2.22 19.92
CA VAL A 343 -2.40 3.01 19.43
C VAL A 343 -3.10 3.73 20.60
N ARG A 344 -3.35 3.03 21.70
CA ARG A 344 -3.95 3.63 22.90
C ARG A 344 -3.06 4.75 23.47
N GLY A 345 -1.75 4.58 23.44
CA GLY A 345 -0.77 5.59 23.85
C GLY A 345 -0.79 6.84 22.96
N THR A 346 -0.84 6.67 21.63
CA THR A 346 -0.92 7.79 20.67
C THR A 346 -2.26 8.54 20.79
N ILE A 347 -3.34 7.83 21.15
CA ILE A 347 -4.64 8.45 21.39
C ILE A 347 -4.68 9.11 22.78
N SER A 348 -4.05 8.54 23.81
CA SER A 348 -4.18 8.98 25.20
C SER A 348 -3.13 9.99 25.65
N ASP A 349 -3.33 11.26 25.30
CA ASP A 349 -2.60 12.33 25.98
C ASP A 349 -3.06 12.46 27.43
N GLY A 350 -2.12 12.42 28.39
CA GLY A 350 -2.33 12.44 29.84
C GLY A 350 -3.05 13.67 30.43
N ASN A 351 -3.69 14.49 29.59
CA ASN A 351 -4.42 15.71 29.90
C ASN A 351 -5.95 15.55 29.91
N ASN A 352 -6.49 14.34 30.09
CA ASN A 352 -7.93 14.12 30.36
C ASN A 352 -8.88 14.65 29.26
N ARG A 353 -8.40 14.80 28.01
CA ARG A 353 -9.25 15.18 26.87
C ARG A 353 -10.17 14.00 26.55
N LYS A 354 -11.40 14.28 26.11
CA LYS A 354 -12.31 13.24 25.64
C LYS A 354 -11.83 12.82 24.24
N LEU A 355 -11.24 11.64 24.15
CA LEU A 355 -10.56 11.16 22.96
C LEU A 355 -11.53 10.46 22.02
N ILE A 356 -11.10 10.29 20.77
CA ILE A 356 -11.76 9.46 19.76
C ILE A 356 -12.23 8.11 20.35
N GLY A 357 -13.40 7.62 19.91
CA GLY A 357 -13.93 6.37 20.42
C GLY A 357 -13.12 5.17 19.91
N PHE A 358 -12.23 4.66 20.76
CA PHE A 358 -11.36 3.53 20.47
C PHE A 358 -12.00 2.19 20.86
N HIS A 359 -12.02 1.24 19.92
CA HIS A 359 -12.53 -0.12 20.14
C HIS A 359 -11.46 -1.14 19.75
N GLN A 360 -11.12 -2.04 20.67
CA GLN A 360 -10.12 -3.08 20.44
C GLN A 360 -10.78 -4.43 20.28
N TYR A 361 -10.33 -5.17 19.27
CA TYR A 361 -10.70 -6.56 19.00
C TYR A 361 -9.46 -7.41 18.82
N SER A 362 -9.60 -8.71 19.05
CA SER A 362 -8.48 -9.63 18.99
C SER A 362 -8.80 -10.95 18.30
N TYR A 363 -7.78 -11.57 17.70
CA TYR A 363 -7.86 -12.88 17.06
C TYR A 363 -6.62 -13.74 17.35
N LEU A 364 -6.73 -15.05 17.11
CA LEU A 364 -5.63 -16.01 17.14
C LEU A 364 -4.92 -16.04 15.78
N ARG A 365 -3.58 -16.06 15.78
CA ARG A 365 -2.82 -16.29 14.55
C ARG A 365 -3.12 -17.66 13.94
N GLY A 366 -3.12 -17.75 12.60
CA GLY A 366 -3.32 -18.98 11.83
C GLY A 366 -4.79 -19.35 11.68
N LEU A 367 -5.61 -18.42 11.21
CA LEU A 367 -7.07 -18.55 11.09
C LEU A 367 -7.50 -19.59 10.04
N ASP A 368 -6.64 -19.88 9.07
CA ASP A 368 -6.88 -20.89 8.02
C ASP A 368 -6.86 -22.33 8.56
N GLY A 369 -6.18 -22.57 9.68
CA GLY A 369 -6.03 -23.90 10.29
C GLY A 369 -5.09 -24.83 9.50
N GLU A 370 -4.22 -24.30 8.64
CA GLU A 370 -3.29 -25.11 7.86
C GLU A 370 -2.15 -25.68 8.73
N LEU A 371 -2.08 -27.02 8.81
CA LEU A 371 -0.97 -27.71 9.48
C LEU A 371 0.21 -27.96 8.52
N PRO A 372 1.44 -28.01 9.05
CA PRO A 372 2.62 -28.46 8.33
C PRO A 372 2.43 -29.88 7.74
N GLN A 373 2.64 -30.03 6.44
CA GLN A 373 2.77 -31.32 5.74
C GLN A 373 1.58 -32.31 5.79
N THR A 374 0.40 -31.88 5.35
CA THR A 374 -0.68 -32.83 4.95
C THR A 374 -0.81 -32.97 3.44
N LYS A 375 0.30 -32.97 2.69
CA LYS A 375 0.30 -33.36 1.25
C LYS A 375 1.06 -34.65 0.95
N ALA A 376 1.63 -35.31 1.96
CA ALA A 376 2.37 -36.55 1.80
C ALA A 376 1.83 -37.66 2.72
N LYS A 377 0.52 -37.96 2.65
CA LYS A 377 -0.08 -39.20 3.20
C LYS A 377 -1.55 -39.43 2.81
N ASN A 378 -1.90 -39.34 1.52
CA ASN A 378 -3.13 -39.96 1.01
C ASN A 378 -2.76 -41.07 0.01
N ASN A 379 -2.30 -42.21 0.54
CA ASN A 379 -2.29 -43.47 -0.19
C ASN A 379 -3.31 -44.40 0.48
N SER A 380 -4.58 -44.23 0.10
CA SER A 380 -5.57 -45.31 0.08
C SER A 380 -6.77 -44.89 -0.78
N GLU A 381 -6.94 -45.63 -1.87
CA GLU A 381 -8.02 -45.68 -2.87
C GLU A 381 -7.86 -44.87 -4.17
N PRO A 382 -8.03 -45.52 -5.35
CA PRO A 382 -7.82 -44.91 -6.66
C PRO A 382 -9.12 -44.29 -7.19
N SER A 383 -9.16 -42.97 -7.32
CA SER A 383 -10.13 -42.28 -8.18
C SER A 383 -9.39 -41.53 -9.29
N SER A 384 -9.47 -42.09 -10.49
CA SER A 384 -9.31 -41.52 -11.86
C SER A 384 -8.24 -40.44 -12.13
N PRO A 385 -7.42 -40.59 -13.19
CA PRO A 385 -6.37 -39.64 -13.53
C PRO A 385 -6.96 -38.47 -14.32
N ASP A 386 -6.92 -37.27 -13.76
CA ASP A 386 -6.67 -36.01 -14.48
C ASP A 386 -6.85 -34.83 -13.52
N THR A 387 -5.79 -34.42 -12.81
CA THR A 387 -5.61 -32.99 -12.48
C THR A 387 -4.15 -32.71 -12.15
N THR A 388 -3.53 -31.90 -13.01
CA THR A 388 -2.34 -31.08 -12.74
C THR A 388 -2.53 -30.24 -11.47
N PRO A 389 -1.46 -29.79 -10.78
CA PRO A 389 -1.59 -28.93 -9.61
C PRO A 389 -2.02 -27.54 -10.06
N SER A 390 -3.34 -27.33 -10.18
CA SER A 390 -3.90 -26.04 -10.55
C SER A 390 -4.14 -25.19 -9.30
N ILE A 391 -3.55 -23.99 -9.33
CA ILE A 391 -4.00 -22.80 -8.63
C ILE A 391 -5.54 -22.81 -8.58
N LEU A 392 -6.11 -22.77 -7.36
CA LEU A 392 -7.56 -22.82 -7.11
C LEU A 392 -8.29 -21.83 -8.02
N SER A 393 -9.30 -22.32 -8.75
CA SER A 393 -10.11 -21.46 -9.61
C SER A 393 -11.03 -20.56 -8.77
N PRO A 394 -11.46 -19.40 -9.29
CA PRO A 394 -12.38 -18.49 -8.59
C PRO A 394 -13.72 -19.13 -8.18
N LYS A 395 -14.16 -20.19 -8.89
CA LYS A 395 -15.41 -20.90 -8.60
C LYS A 395 -15.29 -21.83 -7.40
N ASP A 396 -14.12 -22.41 -7.17
CA ASP A 396 -13.87 -23.29 -6.01
C ASP A 396 -13.80 -22.47 -4.71
N ARG A 397 -13.28 -21.23 -4.78
CA ARG A 397 -13.29 -20.29 -3.64
C ARG A 397 -14.70 -19.81 -3.26
N GLN A 398 -15.64 -19.71 -4.20
CA GLN A 398 -17.05 -19.40 -3.88
C GLN A 398 -17.75 -20.58 -3.16
N GLN A 399 -17.36 -21.82 -3.44
CA GLN A 399 -17.79 -22.98 -2.66
C GLN A 399 -17.14 -23.01 -1.27
N ASP A 400 -15.90 -22.54 -1.12
CA ASP A 400 -15.30 -22.40 0.20
C ASP A 400 -15.93 -21.26 1.01
N VAL A 401 -16.42 -20.18 0.40
CA VAL A 401 -17.24 -19.16 1.09
C VAL A 401 -18.55 -19.73 1.65
N THR A 402 -19.12 -20.76 1.03
CA THR A 402 -20.27 -21.50 1.59
C THR A 402 -19.85 -22.59 2.59
N ARG A 403 -18.57 -22.97 2.63
CA ARG A 403 -17.97 -23.80 3.69
C ARG A 403 -17.41 -23.00 4.86
N MET A 404 -17.23 -21.68 4.73
CA MET A 404 -16.88 -20.75 5.82
C MET A 404 -17.90 -20.75 6.97
N GLU A 405 -19.05 -21.41 6.81
CA GLU A 405 -20.20 -21.27 7.71
C GLU A 405 -20.24 -22.26 8.87
N ARG A 406 -19.45 -23.35 8.85
CA ARG A 406 -19.56 -24.38 9.90
C ARG A 406 -18.59 -24.09 11.05
N PRO A 407 -19.07 -23.98 12.30
CA PRO A 407 -18.22 -23.87 13.49
C PRO A 407 -17.62 -25.25 13.85
N GLU A 408 -16.99 -25.90 12.87
CA GLU A 408 -16.45 -27.26 12.96
C GLU A 408 -15.10 -27.31 12.24
N GLY A 409 -14.14 -28.03 12.81
CA GLY A 409 -12.82 -28.23 12.20
C GLY A 409 -11.72 -27.37 12.79
N ARG A 410 -10.61 -27.24 12.05
CA ARG A 410 -9.41 -26.52 12.49
C ARG A 410 -9.43 -25.04 12.12
N SER A 411 -10.10 -24.73 11.01
CA SER A 411 -10.27 -23.37 10.52
C SER A 411 -11.10 -22.55 11.53
N GLN A 412 -10.69 -21.31 11.77
CA GLN A 412 -11.32 -20.38 12.72
C GLN A 412 -12.11 -19.28 11.97
N LEU A 413 -12.55 -19.55 10.73
CA LEU A 413 -13.24 -18.57 9.89
C LEU A 413 -14.61 -18.15 10.43
N ASP A 414 -15.26 -18.99 11.25
CA ASP A 414 -16.50 -18.68 11.93
C ASP A 414 -16.33 -17.52 12.94
N TYR A 415 -15.19 -17.48 13.66
CA TYR A 415 -14.84 -16.38 14.54
C TYR A 415 -14.66 -15.07 13.78
N ILE A 416 -14.12 -15.10 12.55
CA ILE A 416 -14.00 -13.89 11.72
C ILE A 416 -15.39 -13.34 11.36
N ARG A 417 -16.34 -14.21 11.01
CA ARG A 417 -17.73 -13.80 10.75
C ARG A 417 -18.38 -13.20 11.99
N GLN A 418 -18.23 -13.85 13.14
CA GLN A 418 -18.74 -13.34 14.42
C GLN A 418 -18.12 -11.99 14.79
N LEU A 419 -16.82 -11.81 14.53
CA LEU A 419 -16.13 -10.54 14.71
C LEU A 419 -16.74 -9.45 13.83
N ALA A 420 -16.96 -9.73 12.55
CA ALA A 420 -17.61 -8.77 11.64
C ALA A 420 -19.03 -8.39 12.09
N GLU A 421 -19.81 -9.36 12.57
CA GLU A 421 -21.15 -9.13 13.12
C GLU A 421 -21.10 -8.27 14.40
N LEU A 422 -20.14 -8.53 15.28
CA LEU A 422 -19.94 -7.79 16.52
C LEU A 422 -19.57 -6.32 16.26
N ILE A 423 -18.67 -6.07 15.30
CA ILE A 423 -18.30 -4.71 14.90
C ILE A 423 -19.52 -4.00 14.30
N ARG A 424 -20.32 -4.69 13.48
CA ARG A 424 -21.53 -4.13 12.87
C ARG A 424 -22.61 -3.80 13.90
N GLU A 425 -22.80 -4.68 14.89
CA GLU A 425 -23.73 -4.40 15.99
C GLU A 425 -23.27 -3.17 16.79
N LYS A 426 -21.97 -3.03 17.01
CA LYS A 426 -21.40 -1.87 17.69
C LYS A 426 -21.61 -0.57 16.91
N GLU A 427 -21.41 -0.60 15.59
CA GLU A 427 -21.69 0.52 14.70
C GLU A 427 -23.17 0.93 14.76
N ASN A 428 -24.09 -0.03 14.65
CA ASN A 428 -25.52 0.24 14.75
C ASN A 428 -25.88 0.93 16.07
N ARG A 429 -25.29 0.49 17.19
CA ARG A 429 -25.50 1.13 18.50
C ARG A 429 -25.01 2.58 18.52
N ILE A 430 -23.79 2.83 18.02
CA ILE A 430 -23.22 4.19 17.90
C ILE A 430 -24.13 5.08 17.05
N GLN A 431 -24.61 4.58 15.93
CA GLN A 431 -25.49 5.32 15.02
C GLN A 431 -26.85 5.61 15.66
N THR A 432 -27.43 4.68 16.44
CA THR A 432 -28.72 4.90 17.13
C THR A 432 -28.66 5.98 18.21
N GLU A 433 -27.52 6.13 18.90
CA GLU A 433 -27.34 7.13 19.96
C GLU A 433 -27.39 8.58 19.44
N CYS A 434 -27.13 8.81 18.15
CA CYS A 434 -27.14 10.15 17.57
C CYS A 434 -28.54 10.72 17.24
N GLY A 435 -29.58 9.89 17.21
CA GLY A 435 -30.96 10.30 16.90
C GLY A 435 -31.22 10.58 15.41
N LEU A 436 -32.50 10.51 15.00
CA LEU A 436 -32.94 10.56 13.59
C LEU A 436 -32.41 11.77 12.79
N TRP A 437 -32.32 12.94 13.43
CA TRP A 437 -31.97 14.21 12.76
C TRP A 437 -30.46 14.51 12.73
N LYS A 438 -29.61 13.66 13.32
CA LYS A 438 -28.14 13.82 13.32
C LYS A 438 -27.39 12.61 12.75
N TRP A 439 -28.09 11.69 12.08
CA TRP A 439 -27.48 10.49 11.49
C TRP A 439 -26.32 10.83 10.54
N ASN A 440 -26.44 11.90 9.74
CA ASN A 440 -25.37 12.40 8.86
C ASN A 440 -24.09 12.90 9.58
N ARG A 441 -24.12 13.07 10.91
CA ARG A 441 -22.97 13.44 11.73
C ARG A 441 -22.35 12.26 12.49
N CYS A 442 -22.91 11.05 12.36
CA CYS A 442 -22.47 9.86 13.07
C CYS A 442 -22.41 8.66 12.13
N PRO A 443 -21.44 8.61 11.21
CA PRO A 443 -21.37 7.52 10.23
C PRO A 443 -21.02 6.16 10.84
N GLY A 444 -20.68 6.09 12.13
CA GLY A 444 -20.19 4.86 12.75
C GLY A 444 -18.67 4.86 12.82
N PHE A 445 -18.03 3.78 12.39
CA PHE A 445 -16.57 3.71 12.32
C PHE A 445 -16.04 4.59 11.18
N ARG A 446 -14.92 5.28 11.42
CA ARG A 446 -14.20 6.05 10.38
C ARG A 446 -12.98 5.30 9.87
N ALA A 447 -12.33 4.53 10.73
CA ALA A 447 -11.19 3.71 10.37
C ALA A 447 -11.21 2.35 11.09
N ILE A 448 -10.74 1.31 10.40
CA ILE A 448 -10.51 -0.02 10.95
C ILE A 448 -9.06 -0.43 10.66
N GLY A 449 -8.29 -0.66 11.72
CA GLY A 449 -6.93 -1.19 11.64
C GLY A 449 -6.93 -2.71 11.76
N VAL A 450 -6.30 -3.42 10.82
CA VAL A 450 -6.05 -4.87 10.94
C VAL A 450 -4.56 -5.07 11.12
N LEU A 451 -4.15 -5.40 12.34
CA LEU A 451 -2.75 -5.47 12.75
C LEU A 451 -2.39 -6.93 13.08
N GLY A 452 -1.18 -7.33 12.72
CA GLY A 452 -0.73 -8.72 12.87
C GLY A 452 0.59 -8.97 12.17
N SER A 453 1.20 -10.10 12.48
CA SER A 453 2.41 -10.60 11.83
C SER A 453 2.09 -11.46 10.61
N ASP A 454 0.95 -12.16 10.60
CA ASP A 454 0.55 -13.03 9.48
C ASP A 454 -0.29 -12.29 8.43
N VAL A 455 0.19 -12.28 7.19
CA VAL A 455 -0.49 -11.59 6.08
C VAL A 455 -1.73 -12.36 5.61
N TYR A 456 -1.76 -13.69 5.75
CA TYR A 456 -2.94 -14.47 5.38
C TYR A 456 -4.12 -14.14 6.27
N ASP A 457 -3.89 -14.03 7.58
CA ASP A 457 -4.93 -13.63 8.54
C ASP A 457 -5.47 -12.23 8.26
N LYS A 458 -4.57 -11.27 7.95
CA LYS A 458 -4.97 -9.91 7.54
C LYS A 458 -5.91 -9.95 6.33
N LEU A 459 -5.57 -10.72 5.29
CA LEU A 459 -6.37 -10.85 4.07
C LEU A 459 -7.75 -11.44 4.36
N LEU A 460 -7.83 -12.49 5.18
CA LEU A 460 -9.10 -13.12 5.58
C LEU A 460 -10.01 -12.16 6.36
N ILE A 461 -9.44 -11.41 7.31
CA ILE A 461 -10.18 -10.40 8.08
C ILE A 461 -10.68 -9.28 7.16
N MET A 462 -9.84 -8.78 6.26
CA MET A 462 -10.25 -7.77 5.29
C MET A 462 -11.35 -8.26 4.36
N GLN A 463 -11.28 -9.51 3.90
CA GLN A 463 -12.30 -10.12 3.06
C GLN A 463 -13.68 -10.14 3.75
N ALA A 464 -13.72 -10.39 5.07
CA ALA A 464 -14.94 -10.38 5.86
C ALA A 464 -15.50 -8.97 6.13
N LEU A 465 -14.62 -7.98 6.35
CA LEU A 465 -15.02 -6.64 6.78
C LEU A 465 -15.29 -5.67 5.62
N LYS A 466 -14.51 -5.70 4.53
CA LYS A 466 -14.56 -4.68 3.47
C LYS A 466 -15.96 -4.51 2.87
N LYS A 467 -16.69 -5.61 2.67
CA LYS A 467 -18.06 -5.59 2.13
C LYS A 467 -19.06 -4.97 3.11
N SER A 468 -18.86 -5.13 4.40
CA SER A 468 -19.76 -4.63 5.45
C SER A 468 -19.51 -3.15 5.77
N PHE A 469 -18.29 -2.66 5.52
CA PHE A 469 -17.85 -1.31 5.87
C PHE A 469 -17.20 -0.59 4.66
N PRO A 470 -17.93 -0.32 3.56
CA PRO A 470 -17.36 0.27 2.34
C PRO A 470 -16.85 1.71 2.54
N HIS A 471 -17.45 2.45 3.48
CA HIS A 471 -17.15 3.85 3.78
C HIS A 471 -15.96 4.05 4.74
N VAL A 472 -15.35 2.97 5.23
CA VAL A 472 -14.33 2.99 6.28
C VAL A 472 -12.93 2.95 5.69
N ILE A 473 -12.01 3.74 6.26
CA ILE A 473 -10.60 3.70 5.92
C ILE A 473 -9.96 2.47 6.59
N PHE A 474 -9.49 1.52 5.79
CA PHE A 474 -8.75 0.37 6.30
C PHE A 474 -7.26 0.70 6.36
N PHE A 475 -6.60 0.28 7.44
CA PHE A 475 -5.15 0.40 7.55
C PHE A 475 -4.49 -0.84 8.17
N THR A 476 -3.21 -1.04 7.86
CA THR A 476 -2.37 -2.11 8.42
C THR A 476 -0.90 -1.65 8.50
N THR A 477 -0.09 -2.42 9.22
CA THR A 477 1.37 -2.37 9.16
C THR A 477 1.93 -3.45 8.24
N ASP A 478 3.19 -3.26 7.85
CA ASP A 478 4.04 -4.15 7.06
C ASP A 478 3.57 -4.35 5.62
N LEU A 479 4.31 -3.74 4.69
CA LEU A 479 4.08 -3.89 3.25
C LEU A 479 4.53 -5.28 2.78
N ASP A 480 3.61 -6.00 2.12
CA ASP A 480 3.82 -7.32 1.53
C ASP A 480 3.18 -7.39 0.13
N ALA A 481 3.85 -8.07 -0.80
CA ALA A 481 3.44 -8.29 -2.18
C ALA A 481 2.06 -8.94 -2.31
N ARG A 482 1.65 -9.75 -1.32
CA ARG A 482 0.34 -10.39 -1.27
C ARG A 482 -0.80 -9.38 -1.12
N LEU A 483 -0.56 -8.24 -0.48
CA LEU A 483 -1.60 -7.21 -0.27
C LEU A 483 -2.08 -6.59 -1.58
N PHE A 484 -1.26 -6.57 -2.63
CA PHE A 484 -1.62 -6.01 -3.94
C PHE A 484 -1.64 -7.06 -5.06
N HIS A 485 -1.73 -8.35 -4.70
CA HIS A 485 -1.92 -9.40 -5.69
C HIS A 485 -3.30 -9.24 -6.36
N PRO A 486 -3.44 -9.42 -7.69
CA PRO A 486 -4.72 -9.18 -8.40
C PRO A 486 -5.93 -9.95 -7.85
N SER A 487 -5.72 -11.12 -7.22
CA SER A 487 -6.81 -11.89 -6.59
C SER A 487 -7.34 -11.27 -5.31
N GLU A 488 -6.55 -10.44 -4.64
CA GLU A 488 -6.84 -9.88 -3.31
C GLU A 488 -7.34 -8.42 -3.41
N LEU A 489 -7.11 -7.75 -4.54
CA LEU A 489 -7.48 -6.34 -4.78
C LEU A 489 -8.97 -6.04 -4.54
N ALA A 490 -9.86 -7.03 -4.62
CA ALA A 490 -11.27 -6.85 -4.32
C ALA A 490 -11.53 -6.37 -2.87
N TRP A 491 -10.67 -6.74 -1.91
CA TRP A 491 -10.77 -6.31 -0.50
C TRP A 491 -9.61 -5.46 -0.02
N THR A 492 -8.44 -5.50 -0.68
CA THR A 492 -7.25 -4.74 -0.26
C THR A 492 -7.11 -3.38 -0.93
N ARG A 493 -7.90 -3.07 -1.96
CA ARG A 493 -7.83 -1.77 -2.62
C ARG A 493 -8.17 -0.62 -1.65
N ASN A 494 -7.42 0.48 -1.76
CA ASN A 494 -7.48 1.65 -0.87
C ASN A 494 -7.16 1.31 0.59
N LEU A 495 -6.40 0.24 0.83
CA LEU A 495 -5.79 -0.07 2.13
C LEU A 495 -4.58 0.82 2.34
N VAL A 496 -4.52 1.51 3.48
CA VAL A 496 -3.36 2.29 3.91
C VAL A 496 -2.38 1.39 4.66
N VAL A 497 -1.13 1.33 4.20
CA VAL A 497 -0.11 0.45 4.75
C VAL A 497 1.08 1.27 5.20
N ALA A 498 1.42 1.21 6.49
CA ALA A 498 2.68 1.76 6.99
C ALA A 498 3.77 0.69 7.02
N SER A 499 4.95 1.04 6.51
CA SER A 499 6.11 0.14 6.49
C SER A 499 7.41 0.91 6.79
N HIS A 500 8.36 0.24 7.43
CA HIS A 500 9.68 0.83 7.69
C HIS A 500 10.54 0.89 6.42
N PHE A 501 10.46 -0.15 5.59
CA PHE A 501 11.13 -0.22 4.30
C PHE A 501 10.11 -0.36 3.16
N ASP A 502 10.50 0.16 2.00
CA ASP A 502 9.85 -0.16 0.72
C ASP A 502 10.21 -1.59 0.28
N LEU A 503 9.60 -2.05 -0.82
CA LEU A 503 10.01 -3.29 -1.48
C LEU A 503 11.35 -3.17 -2.24
N MET A 504 11.90 -1.96 -2.34
CA MET A 504 13.19 -1.67 -2.93
C MET A 504 13.95 -0.64 -2.10
N LEU A 505 15.27 -0.77 -2.02
CA LEU A 505 16.12 0.29 -1.51
C LEU A 505 16.49 1.29 -2.60
N HIS A 506 17.19 2.35 -2.20
CA HIS A 506 17.86 3.26 -3.10
C HIS A 506 18.68 2.50 -4.16
N GLU A 507 18.63 2.96 -5.42
CA GLU A 507 19.17 2.24 -6.59
C GLU A 507 20.65 1.84 -6.41
N GLN A 508 21.44 2.69 -5.75
CA GLN A 508 22.86 2.40 -5.50
C GLN A 508 23.10 1.30 -4.45
N LEU A 509 22.21 1.16 -3.47
CA LEU A 509 22.27 0.11 -2.46
C LEU A 509 21.76 -1.22 -3.02
N GLN A 510 20.63 -1.17 -3.75
CA GLN A 510 19.98 -2.35 -4.32
C GLN A 510 20.77 -2.96 -5.50
N GLY A 511 21.41 -2.13 -6.32
CA GLY A 511 22.16 -2.59 -7.49
C GLY A 511 21.25 -3.24 -8.54
N THR A 512 21.59 -4.45 -8.97
CA THR A 512 20.86 -5.20 -10.00
C THR A 512 19.80 -6.15 -9.43
N ILE A 513 19.60 -6.16 -8.11
CA ILE A 513 18.69 -7.09 -7.44
C ILE A 513 17.24 -6.61 -7.65
N PRO A 514 16.32 -7.50 -8.07
CA PRO A 514 14.92 -7.13 -8.27
C PRO A 514 14.23 -6.72 -6.96
N GLN A 515 13.01 -6.19 -7.07
CA GLN A 515 12.22 -5.85 -5.89
C GLN A 515 11.96 -7.06 -4.99
N PHE A 516 12.00 -6.82 -3.68
CA PHE A 516 11.66 -7.80 -2.66
C PHE A 516 10.15 -7.94 -2.51
N ARG A 517 9.72 -8.99 -1.80
CA ARG A 517 8.30 -9.33 -1.59
C ARG A 517 7.72 -8.72 -0.33
N ASP A 518 8.54 -8.40 0.67
CA ASP A 518 8.08 -7.77 1.90
C ASP A 518 9.13 -6.85 2.51
N THR A 519 8.68 -6.03 3.46
CA THR A 519 9.51 -5.03 4.15
C THR A 519 10.66 -5.66 4.96
N TYR A 520 10.44 -6.85 5.55
CA TYR A 520 11.46 -7.52 6.36
C TYR A 520 12.56 -8.15 5.51
N GLN A 521 12.25 -8.54 4.28
CA GLN A 521 13.21 -9.01 3.29
C GLN A 521 14.16 -7.85 2.91
N THR A 522 13.61 -6.67 2.63
CA THR A 522 14.41 -5.45 2.40
C THR A 522 15.26 -5.09 3.63
N ALA A 523 14.69 -5.16 4.84
CA ALA A 523 15.43 -4.93 6.08
C ALA A 523 16.59 -5.92 6.28
N THR A 524 16.36 -7.20 5.98
CA THR A 524 17.37 -8.26 6.09
C THR A 524 18.51 -8.02 5.11
N PHE A 525 18.19 -7.68 3.86
CA PHE A 525 19.17 -7.31 2.84
C PHE A 525 20.05 -6.14 3.31
N PHE A 526 19.43 -5.05 3.78
CA PHE A 526 20.14 -3.89 4.32
C PHE A 526 21.04 -4.26 5.52
N THR A 527 20.55 -5.14 6.38
CA THR A 527 21.30 -5.61 7.56
C THR A 527 22.54 -6.41 7.17
N VAL A 528 22.45 -7.25 6.15
CA VAL A 528 23.60 -8.02 5.64
C VAL A 528 24.69 -7.08 5.10
N LEU A 529 24.31 -6.03 4.36
CA LEU A 529 25.24 -5.00 3.90
C LEU A 529 25.95 -4.30 5.06
N ARG A 530 25.22 -3.96 6.13
CA ARG A 530 25.80 -3.38 7.36
C ARG A 530 26.71 -4.37 8.08
N ALA A 531 26.26 -5.62 8.27
CA ALA A 531 27.00 -6.65 8.98
C ALA A 531 28.31 -6.99 8.27
N LEU A 532 28.36 -6.98 6.94
CA LEU A 532 29.58 -7.22 6.16
C LEU A 532 30.48 -5.98 6.02
N GLY A 533 30.13 -4.85 6.62
CA GLY A 533 30.95 -3.63 6.59
C GLY A 533 30.97 -2.92 5.22
N VAL A 534 30.01 -3.22 4.34
CA VAL A 534 29.83 -2.52 3.06
C VAL A 534 29.44 -1.06 3.32
N LEU A 535 28.65 -0.83 4.36
CA LEU A 535 28.26 0.48 4.85
C LEU A 535 29.16 0.85 6.04
N LYS A 536 29.97 1.89 5.88
CA LYS A 536 30.87 2.37 6.93
C LYS A 536 30.18 3.42 7.78
N GLU A 537 30.14 3.22 9.09
CA GLU A 537 29.63 4.21 10.03
C GLU A 537 30.66 5.33 10.24
N SER A 538 30.24 6.58 10.05
CA SER A 538 31.03 7.75 10.41
C SER A 538 30.26 8.55 11.47
N THR A 539 30.93 8.88 12.57
CA THR A 539 30.34 9.71 13.65
C THR A 539 30.97 11.09 13.59
N SER A 540 30.20 12.12 13.28
CA SER A 540 30.71 13.50 13.26
C SER A 540 30.77 14.07 14.70
N LEU A 541 31.97 14.45 15.13
CA LEU A 541 32.27 15.04 16.45
C LEU A 541 31.78 16.50 16.61
N GLN A 542 30.60 16.87 16.09
CA GLN A 542 30.06 18.23 16.28
C GLN A 542 28.90 18.26 17.31
N LYS A 543 29.03 19.21 18.23
CA LYS A 543 28.35 19.33 19.53
C LYS A 543 26.82 19.41 19.49
N GLN A 544 26.22 18.68 20.43
CA GLN A 544 25.01 18.98 21.21
C GLN A 544 23.82 19.61 20.46
N SER A 545 22.92 18.75 20.00
CA SER A 545 21.48 18.96 20.23
C SER A 545 20.83 17.59 20.47
N SER A 546 19.84 17.60 21.35
CA SER A 546 19.15 16.44 21.91
C SER A 546 18.34 15.67 20.86
N PHE A 547 18.43 14.34 20.92
CA PHE A 547 17.71 13.33 20.13
C PHE A 547 18.18 13.10 18.68
N GLY A 548 18.97 12.03 18.50
CA GLY A 548 19.46 11.54 17.21
C GLY A 548 20.98 11.50 17.17
N ASN A 549 21.57 10.31 17.26
CA ASN A 549 23.02 10.16 17.15
C ASN A 549 23.47 10.64 15.76
N ASN A 550 24.49 11.51 15.69
CA ASN A 550 25.10 12.06 14.47
C ASN A 550 25.86 11.00 13.66
N THR A 551 25.28 9.82 13.49
CA THR A 551 25.84 8.66 12.83
C THR A 551 25.31 8.64 11.41
N THR A 552 26.20 8.61 10.43
CA THR A 552 25.85 8.50 9.02
C THR A 552 26.49 7.25 8.43
N LEU A 553 25.86 6.71 7.37
CA LEU A 553 26.37 5.52 6.68
C LEU A 553 26.95 5.94 5.34
N THR A 554 28.26 5.78 5.17
CA THR A 554 28.92 6.04 3.89
C THR A 554 28.99 4.76 3.08
N PHE A 555 28.46 4.81 1.86
CA PHE A 555 28.61 3.78 0.84
C PHE A 555 29.55 4.30 -0.25
N GLN A 556 30.54 3.49 -0.63
CA GLN A 556 31.46 3.83 -1.72
C GLN A 556 31.30 2.81 -2.86
N PRO A 557 30.54 3.15 -3.91
CA PRO A 557 30.42 2.30 -5.08
C PRO A 557 31.72 2.26 -5.88
N SER A 558 32.02 1.13 -6.52
CA SER A 558 33.19 1.02 -7.40
C SER A 558 33.07 1.99 -8.59
N GLY A 559 33.94 3.00 -8.64
CA GLY A 559 34.00 3.97 -9.74
C GLY A 559 32.99 5.14 -9.66
N ARG A 560 32.34 5.36 -8.52
CA ARG A 560 31.47 6.53 -8.27
C ARG A 560 31.87 7.26 -6.99
N GLU A 561 31.36 8.48 -6.82
CA GLU A 561 31.56 9.26 -5.59
C GLU A 561 30.89 8.60 -4.38
N PRO A 562 31.47 8.74 -3.16
CA PRO A 562 30.89 8.20 -1.96
C PRO A 562 29.58 8.92 -1.63
N GLN A 563 28.53 8.14 -1.37
CA GLN A 563 27.23 8.64 -0.94
C GLN A 563 27.05 8.42 0.55
N THR A 564 26.35 9.35 1.20
CA THR A 564 26.08 9.29 2.63
C THR A 564 24.58 9.13 2.86
N PHE A 565 24.22 8.05 3.53
CA PHE A 565 22.86 7.66 3.86
C PHE A 565 22.55 7.92 5.33
N GLU A 566 21.26 8.03 5.61
CA GLU A 566 20.74 7.97 6.98
C GLU A 566 21.05 6.61 7.62
N PRO A 567 21.22 6.55 8.96
CA PRO A 567 21.59 5.32 9.66
C PRO A 567 20.46 4.28 9.76
N VAL A 568 19.22 4.75 9.66
CA VAL A 568 17.97 3.98 9.82
C VAL A 568 16.97 4.56 8.80
N PRO A 569 16.12 3.75 8.14
CA PRO A 569 15.18 4.25 7.15
C PRO A 569 14.07 5.09 7.79
N ARG A 570 13.50 6.01 7.00
CA ARG A 570 12.26 6.72 7.39
C ARG A 570 11.04 5.88 7.08
N THR A 571 10.03 5.98 7.93
CA THR A 571 8.73 5.34 7.73
C THR A 571 8.09 5.77 6.41
N LYS A 572 7.52 4.79 5.71
CA LYS A 572 6.83 4.97 4.45
C LYS A 572 5.36 4.60 4.61
N LEU A 573 4.52 5.37 3.92
CA LEU A 573 3.09 5.14 3.87
C LEU A 573 2.74 4.81 2.43
N HIS A 574 1.97 3.75 2.25
CA HIS A 574 1.52 3.28 0.95
C HIS A 574 0.01 3.18 0.93
N GLU A 575 -0.59 3.44 -0.22
CA GLU A 575 -1.97 3.06 -0.49
C GLU A 575 -2.00 2.00 -1.59
N ILE A 576 -2.76 0.93 -1.37
CA ILE A 576 -2.89 -0.16 -2.34
C ILE A 576 -3.80 0.28 -3.49
N GLY A 577 -3.18 0.54 -4.64
CA GLY A 577 -3.85 0.82 -5.90
C GLY A 577 -4.03 -0.42 -6.78
N ARG A 578 -4.56 -0.22 -7.98
CA ARG A 578 -4.82 -1.29 -8.97
C ARG A 578 -3.55 -1.93 -9.53
N ASN A 579 -2.47 -1.16 -9.65
CA ASN A 579 -1.21 -1.60 -10.25
C ASN A 579 -0.11 -1.87 -9.21
N GLY A 580 -0.43 -1.81 -7.91
CA GLY A 580 0.52 -1.98 -6.83
C GLY A 580 0.41 -0.90 -5.75
N PRO A 581 1.36 -0.88 -4.80
CA PRO A 581 1.40 0.12 -3.74
C PRO A 581 1.87 1.47 -4.27
N VAL A 582 1.15 2.53 -3.93
CA VAL A 582 1.50 3.91 -4.28
C VAL A 582 2.05 4.60 -3.04
N ASP A 583 3.28 5.15 -3.13
CA ASP A 583 3.90 5.90 -2.04
C ASP A 583 3.15 7.23 -1.79
N ILE A 584 2.54 7.34 -0.61
CA ILE A 584 1.85 8.52 -0.11
C ILE A 584 2.64 9.22 1.00
N SER A 585 3.86 8.78 1.34
CA SER A 585 4.67 9.43 2.38
C SER A 585 4.89 10.92 2.10
N VAL A 586 4.88 11.71 3.17
CA VAL A 586 5.13 13.16 3.13
C VAL A 586 6.61 13.38 3.46
N PRO A 587 7.36 14.11 2.63
CA PRO A 587 8.73 14.48 2.94
C PRO A 587 8.75 15.32 4.21
N ASP A 588 9.58 14.92 5.16
CA ASP A 588 9.71 15.66 6.41
C ASP A 588 10.30 17.06 6.15
N SER A 589 9.72 18.09 6.77
CA SER A 589 10.09 19.50 6.55
C SER A 589 11.41 19.90 7.20
N ASP A 590 12.07 18.96 7.90
CA ASP A 590 13.27 19.21 8.68
C ASP A 590 14.47 19.58 7.79
N ASN A 591 14.78 20.88 7.80
CA ASN A 591 15.77 21.50 6.94
C ASN A 591 17.22 21.02 7.20
N GLN A 592 17.49 20.40 8.35
CA GLN A 592 18.84 19.98 8.76
C GLN A 592 19.38 18.73 8.05
N ARG A 593 18.53 17.94 7.37
CA ARG A 593 18.94 16.63 6.79
C ARG A 593 19.00 16.59 5.26
N ARG A 594 19.03 17.75 4.59
CA ARG A 594 19.01 17.83 3.11
C ARG A 594 20.24 17.25 2.41
N ASP A 595 21.34 17.03 3.12
CA ASP A 595 22.59 16.50 2.56
C ASP A 595 22.71 14.97 2.64
N LEU A 596 21.74 14.28 3.27
CA LEU A 596 21.72 12.82 3.40
C LEU A 596 20.76 12.19 2.40
N GLU A 597 21.19 11.10 1.76
CA GLU A 597 20.31 10.32 0.90
C GLU A 597 19.42 9.37 1.72
N ALA A 598 18.16 9.24 1.29
CA ALA A 598 17.22 8.32 1.90
C ALA A 598 17.57 6.86 1.57
N ILE A 599 17.39 5.97 2.54
CA ILE A 599 17.60 4.52 2.33
C ILE A 599 16.50 3.92 1.45
N ASN A 600 15.27 4.34 1.69
CA ASN A 600 14.09 3.97 0.90
C ASN A 600 14.05 4.72 -0.43
N THR A 601 13.22 4.25 -1.36
CA THR A 601 13.04 4.94 -2.63
C THR A 601 12.43 6.33 -2.38
N VAL A 602 12.93 7.33 -3.10
CA VAL A 602 12.36 8.67 -3.02
C VAL A 602 11.11 8.67 -3.88
N ARG A 603 10.00 9.17 -3.31
CA ARG A 603 8.76 9.38 -4.05
C ARG A 603 9.09 10.13 -5.35
N PRO A 604 8.69 9.63 -6.52
CA PRO A 604 9.01 10.29 -7.78
C PRO A 604 8.56 11.75 -7.70
N ALA A 605 9.50 12.66 -7.92
CA ALA A 605 9.17 14.08 -7.89
C ALA A 605 8.03 14.33 -8.90
N PRO A 606 7.03 15.15 -8.54
CA PRO A 606 6.00 15.57 -9.48
C PRO A 606 6.67 16.05 -10.77
N VAL A 607 6.04 15.74 -11.90
CA VAL A 607 6.54 16.12 -13.21
C VAL A 607 6.86 17.62 -13.19
N ASN A 608 8.10 17.98 -13.53
CA ASN A 608 8.56 19.37 -13.59
C ASN A 608 7.57 20.22 -14.40
N LEU A 609 7.19 21.41 -13.91
CA LEU A 609 6.18 22.30 -14.52
C LEU A 609 6.35 22.46 -16.05
N SER A 610 7.59 22.53 -16.56
CA SER A 610 7.89 22.58 -18.00
C SER A 610 7.56 21.28 -18.75
N LYS A 611 7.90 20.12 -18.16
CA LYS A 611 7.54 18.80 -18.67
C LYS A 611 6.05 18.51 -18.50
N THR A 612 5.40 19.04 -17.46
CA THR A 612 3.95 18.92 -17.23
C THR A 612 3.17 19.73 -18.23
N LEU A 613 3.59 20.95 -18.57
CA LEU A 613 2.98 21.72 -19.67
C LEU A 613 3.11 20.96 -21.01
N THR A 614 4.24 20.30 -21.25
CA THR A 614 4.46 19.51 -22.46
C THR A 614 3.64 18.22 -22.45
N ASN A 615 3.59 17.51 -21.32
CA ASN A 615 2.79 16.28 -21.13
C ASN A 615 1.29 16.57 -21.11
N CYS A 616 0.84 17.68 -20.55
CA CYS A 616 -0.53 18.17 -20.66
C CYS A 616 -0.84 18.58 -22.09
N ALA A 617 0.11 19.18 -22.82
CA ALA A 617 -0.05 19.41 -24.26
C ALA A 617 -0.14 18.08 -25.03
N TYR A 618 0.63 17.05 -24.65
CA TYR A 618 0.50 15.69 -25.22
C TYR A 618 -0.82 15.03 -24.85
N VAL A 619 -1.29 15.12 -23.60
CA VAL A 619 -2.58 14.56 -23.18
C VAL A 619 -3.72 15.30 -23.84
N VAL A 620 -3.66 16.63 -23.95
CA VAL A 620 -4.62 17.44 -24.71
C VAL A 620 -4.54 17.09 -26.19
N ALA A 621 -3.36 16.90 -26.76
CA ALA A 621 -3.18 16.48 -28.15
C ALA A 621 -3.71 15.05 -28.40
N VAL A 622 -3.52 14.13 -27.46
CA VAL A 622 -4.03 12.75 -27.52
C VAL A 622 -5.53 12.75 -27.29
N LEU A 623 -6.07 13.53 -26.35
CA LEU A 623 -7.51 13.69 -26.16
C LEU A 623 -8.14 14.34 -27.38
N LEU A 624 -7.50 15.34 -28.00
CA LEU A 624 -7.91 15.93 -29.28
C LEU A 624 -7.81 14.91 -30.41
N LEU A 625 -6.76 14.09 -30.46
CA LEU A 625 -6.56 13.05 -31.47
C LEU A 625 -7.58 11.92 -31.31
N VAL A 626 -7.88 11.50 -30.08
CA VAL A 626 -8.95 10.55 -29.73
C VAL A 626 -10.30 11.16 -30.04
N TRP A 627 -10.52 12.43 -29.73
CA TRP A 627 -11.71 13.17 -30.17
C TRP A 627 -11.83 13.13 -31.70
N ILE A 628 -10.73 13.41 -32.42
CA ILE A 628 -10.65 13.43 -33.88
C ILE A 628 -10.83 12.02 -34.48
N LEU A 629 -10.34 10.97 -33.81
CA LEU A 629 -10.47 9.57 -34.21
C LEU A 629 -11.85 9.00 -33.87
N LEU A 630 -12.55 9.55 -32.86
CA LEU A 630 -13.93 9.22 -32.52
C LEU A 630 -14.96 10.01 -33.36
N LEU A 631 -14.53 11.04 -34.11
CA LEU A 631 -15.35 11.74 -35.10
C LEU A 631 -15.99 10.79 -36.13
N PRO A 632 -15.27 9.85 -36.75
CA PRO A 632 -15.87 8.91 -37.69
C PRO A 632 -16.63 7.75 -37.02
N ALA A 633 -16.32 7.40 -35.76
CA ALA A 633 -16.89 6.24 -35.07
C ALA A 633 -18.28 6.49 -34.45
N SER A 634 -18.65 7.76 -34.23
CA SER A 634 -20.00 8.11 -33.81
C SER A 634 -20.59 9.16 -34.74
N VAL A 635 -21.66 8.79 -35.43
CA VAL A 635 -22.53 9.72 -36.18
C VAL A 635 -22.97 10.91 -35.29
N MET A 636 -22.96 10.70 -33.97
CA MET A 636 -23.23 11.64 -32.89
C MET A 636 -22.16 12.76 -32.73
N ILE A 637 -20.87 12.42 -32.66
CA ILE A 637 -19.77 13.41 -32.58
C ILE A 637 -19.52 14.05 -33.96
N ALA A 638 -19.74 13.32 -35.06
CA ALA A 638 -19.69 13.89 -36.42
C ALA A 638 -20.72 15.02 -36.62
N LYS A 639 -21.96 14.87 -36.11
CA LYS A 639 -22.98 15.93 -36.19
C LYS A 639 -22.67 17.12 -35.27
N CYS A 640 -22.19 16.88 -34.04
CA CYS A 640 -21.76 17.95 -33.13
C CYS A 640 -20.50 18.70 -33.61
N SER A 641 -19.54 18.00 -34.20
CA SER A 641 -18.33 18.59 -34.77
C SER A 641 -18.58 19.29 -36.11
N ALA A 642 -19.50 18.78 -36.92
CA ALA A 642 -20.00 19.51 -38.08
C ALA A 642 -20.65 20.82 -37.65
N LEU A 643 -21.46 20.85 -36.57
CA LEU A 643 -21.99 22.10 -35.99
C LEU A 643 -20.89 23.07 -35.51
N LEU A 644 -19.77 22.56 -35.00
CA LEU A 644 -18.61 23.37 -34.58
C LEU A 644 -17.74 23.85 -35.76
N LEU A 645 -17.62 23.06 -36.85
CA LEU A 645 -16.70 23.29 -37.97
C LEU A 645 -17.39 23.89 -39.21
N THR A 646 -18.72 23.82 -39.35
CA THR A 646 -19.42 24.41 -40.49
C THR A 646 -19.51 25.92 -40.35
N LYS A 647 -18.44 26.67 -40.67
CA LYS A 647 -18.45 28.11 -41.03
C LYS A 647 -19.35 29.05 -40.17
N SER A 648 -19.60 28.70 -38.91
CA SER A 648 -20.73 29.20 -38.09
C SER A 648 -20.22 29.70 -36.73
N ALA A 649 -19.20 30.55 -36.78
CA ALA A 649 -18.84 31.44 -35.67
C ALA A 649 -18.72 32.84 -36.25
N SER A 650 -19.81 33.61 -36.19
CA SER A 650 -19.80 35.05 -36.48
C SER A 650 -18.98 35.87 -35.46
N SER A 651 -18.36 35.21 -34.47
CA SER A 651 -17.35 35.77 -33.55
C SER A 651 -16.42 34.67 -33.00
N PRO A 652 -15.30 34.30 -33.67
CA PRO A 652 -14.32 33.34 -33.13
C PRO A 652 -13.76 33.75 -31.77
N ALA A 653 -13.87 35.03 -31.39
CA ALA A 653 -13.46 35.56 -30.10
C ALA A 653 -14.24 34.98 -28.90
N GLN A 654 -15.47 34.49 -29.06
CA GLN A 654 -16.33 34.07 -27.93
C GLN A 654 -16.30 32.56 -27.65
N THR A 655 -16.13 31.72 -28.67
CA THR A 655 -15.73 30.30 -28.47
C THR A 655 -14.37 30.22 -27.76
N MET A 656 -13.49 31.19 -28.05
CA MET A 656 -12.23 31.36 -27.34
C MET A 656 -12.44 31.70 -25.87
N ILE A 657 -13.51 32.40 -25.47
CA ILE A 657 -13.78 32.69 -24.04
C ILE A 657 -14.07 31.39 -23.28
N GLY A 658 -14.94 30.51 -23.78
CA GLY A 658 -15.21 29.22 -23.13
C GLY A 658 -13.96 28.34 -23.03
N LEU A 659 -13.14 28.31 -24.08
CA LEU A 659 -11.85 27.61 -24.08
C LEU A 659 -10.83 28.26 -23.13
N VAL A 660 -10.82 29.59 -23.02
CA VAL A 660 -9.95 30.34 -22.10
C VAL A 660 -10.37 30.12 -20.65
N VAL A 661 -11.68 30.07 -20.35
CA VAL A 661 -12.18 29.72 -19.01
C VAL A 661 -11.82 28.28 -18.66
N PHE A 662 -11.96 27.34 -19.60
CA PHE A 662 -11.53 25.96 -19.39
C PHE A 662 -10.01 25.86 -19.18
N ALA A 663 -9.22 26.55 -20.01
CA ALA A 663 -7.76 26.57 -19.90
C ALA A 663 -7.28 27.26 -18.60
N SER A 664 -7.97 28.30 -18.13
CA SER A 664 -7.63 28.99 -16.88
C SER A 664 -7.97 28.14 -15.65
N LEU A 665 -9.12 27.44 -15.65
CA LEU A 665 -9.48 26.48 -14.61
C LEU A 665 -8.51 25.30 -14.59
N LEU A 666 -8.15 24.76 -15.75
CA LEU A 666 -7.16 23.70 -15.88
C LEU A 666 -5.78 24.17 -15.38
N ALA A 667 -5.34 25.38 -15.74
CA ALA A 667 -4.09 25.95 -15.27
C ALA A 667 -4.09 26.21 -13.76
N MET A 668 -5.24 26.61 -13.18
CA MET A 668 -5.42 26.77 -11.74
C MET A 668 -5.33 25.41 -11.02
N ILE A 669 -6.03 24.38 -11.52
CA ILE A 669 -5.96 23.02 -10.97
C ILE A 669 -4.53 22.49 -11.05
N LEU A 670 -3.86 22.64 -12.20
CA LEU A 670 -2.46 22.23 -12.37
C LEU A 670 -1.52 22.99 -11.43
N ARG A 671 -1.76 24.29 -11.18
CA ARG A 671 -0.98 25.07 -10.22
C ARG A 671 -1.14 24.55 -8.79
N TYR A 672 -2.36 24.25 -8.36
CA TYR A 672 -2.62 23.68 -7.03
C TYR A 672 -2.08 22.26 -6.90
N LEU A 673 -2.23 21.43 -7.93
CA LEU A 673 -1.68 20.07 -7.99
C LEU A 673 -0.15 20.07 -7.84
N ILE A 674 0.53 21.06 -8.43
CA ILE A 674 1.98 21.22 -8.29
C ILE A 674 2.34 21.80 -6.92
N SER A 675 1.53 22.70 -6.36
CA SER A 675 1.73 23.23 -5.01
C SER A 675 1.56 22.17 -3.92
N ASP A 676 0.61 21.24 -4.11
CA ASP A 676 0.22 20.22 -3.13
C ASP A 676 0.97 18.89 -3.32
N SER A 677 1.66 18.72 -4.45
CA SER A 677 2.32 17.45 -4.81
C SER A 677 3.33 16.91 -3.79
N TYR A 678 3.92 17.79 -2.96
CA TYR A 678 4.87 17.40 -1.92
C TYR A 678 4.20 17.15 -0.56
N GLU A 679 3.10 17.83 -0.23
CA GLU A 679 2.49 17.79 1.11
C GLU A 679 1.12 17.07 1.14
N GLY A 680 0.51 16.79 -0.01
CA GLY A 680 -0.86 16.30 -0.16
C GLY A 680 -1.02 15.10 -1.10
N GLU A 681 -2.07 15.11 -1.91
CA GLU A 681 -2.53 13.95 -2.71
C GLU A 681 -1.53 13.52 -3.81
N PRO A 682 -1.14 12.22 -3.92
CA PRO A 682 -0.42 11.75 -5.09
C PRO A 682 -1.23 11.91 -6.37
N PHE A 683 -0.54 12.27 -7.45
CA PHE A 683 -1.14 12.26 -8.77
C PHE A 683 -1.02 10.87 -9.39
N SER A 684 -2.14 10.16 -9.49
CA SER A 684 -2.27 8.96 -10.31
C SER A 684 -3.56 9.03 -11.14
N LEU A 685 -3.50 8.60 -12.39
CA LEU A 685 -4.66 8.62 -13.30
C LEU A 685 -5.51 7.35 -13.21
N LEU A 686 -4.88 6.19 -12.98
CA LEU A 686 -5.51 4.88 -13.16
C LEU A 686 -5.33 3.94 -11.98
N ASP A 687 -4.54 4.30 -10.97
CA ASP A 687 -4.29 3.41 -9.83
C ASP A 687 -5.49 3.36 -8.86
N GLY A 688 -6.43 4.30 -8.97
CA GLY A 688 -7.65 4.28 -8.17
C GLY A 688 -7.49 4.84 -6.75
N VAL A 689 -6.47 5.69 -6.54
CA VAL A 689 -5.98 6.22 -5.25
C VAL A 689 -6.02 7.76 -5.19
N SER A 690 -6.30 8.43 -6.32
CA SER A 690 -6.13 9.88 -6.45
C SER A 690 -7.44 10.56 -6.83
N ILE A 691 -7.76 11.63 -6.11
CA ILE A 691 -8.95 12.43 -6.41
C ILE A 691 -8.76 13.36 -7.62
N TRP A 692 -7.51 13.66 -8.00
CA TRP A 692 -7.18 14.64 -9.05
C TRP A 692 -7.83 14.39 -10.41
N PRO A 693 -7.92 13.15 -10.95
CA PRO A 693 -8.60 12.92 -12.21
C PRO A 693 -10.10 13.23 -12.12
N SER A 694 -10.73 13.00 -10.96
CA SER A 694 -12.12 13.39 -10.70
C SER A 694 -12.27 14.92 -10.75
N GLN A 695 -11.31 15.65 -10.19
CA GLN A 695 -11.30 17.12 -10.22
C GLN A 695 -11.07 17.67 -11.63
N LEU A 696 -10.21 17.05 -12.44
CA LEU A 696 -10.01 17.41 -13.84
C LEU A 696 -11.29 17.25 -14.66
N LEU A 697 -12.02 16.14 -14.47
CA LEU A 697 -13.31 15.91 -15.13
C LEU A 697 -14.37 16.94 -14.69
N ARG A 698 -14.42 17.29 -13.40
CA ARG A 698 -15.33 18.35 -12.92
C ARG A 698 -14.98 19.72 -13.48
N GLY A 699 -13.69 20.04 -13.59
CA GLY A 699 -13.22 21.23 -14.30
C GLY A 699 -13.68 21.26 -15.76
N ALA A 700 -13.64 20.12 -16.45
CA ALA A 700 -14.17 19.98 -17.81
C ALA A 700 -15.69 20.17 -17.87
N VAL A 701 -16.45 19.64 -16.91
CA VAL A 701 -17.90 19.86 -16.81
C VAL A 701 -18.22 21.35 -16.65
N ILE A 702 -17.48 22.08 -15.83
CA ILE A 702 -17.67 23.54 -15.67
C ILE A 702 -17.43 24.27 -16.99
N GLY A 703 -16.29 24.02 -17.65
CA GLY A 703 -15.96 24.64 -18.93
C GLY A 703 -16.97 24.30 -20.03
N LEU A 704 -17.38 23.04 -20.13
CA LEU A 704 -18.39 22.58 -21.08
C LEU A 704 -19.78 23.13 -20.78
N SER A 705 -20.16 23.29 -19.51
CA SER A 705 -21.46 23.89 -19.15
C SER A 705 -21.57 25.33 -19.66
N VAL A 706 -20.50 26.12 -19.49
CA VAL A 706 -20.45 27.50 -20.02
C VAL A 706 -20.48 27.50 -21.55
N LEU A 707 -19.70 26.63 -22.19
CA LEU A 707 -19.67 26.49 -23.65
C LEU A 707 -21.04 26.07 -24.21
N PHE A 708 -21.68 25.07 -23.62
CA PHE A 708 -22.96 24.54 -24.05
C PHE A 708 -24.08 25.56 -23.84
N GLY A 709 -24.12 26.27 -22.72
CA GLY A 709 -25.07 27.37 -22.52
C GLY A 709 -24.94 28.44 -23.59
N TRP A 710 -23.71 28.81 -23.95
CA TRP A 710 -23.45 29.76 -25.02
C TRP A 710 -23.84 29.24 -26.41
N LEU A 711 -23.49 27.99 -26.73
CA LEU A 711 -23.87 27.35 -28.00
C LEU A 711 -25.39 27.23 -28.14
N LEU A 712 -26.07 26.85 -27.07
CA LEU A 712 -27.53 26.76 -27.01
C LEU A 712 -28.18 28.13 -27.28
N TYR A 713 -27.67 29.18 -26.65
CA TYR A 713 -28.14 30.55 -26.91
C TYR A 713 -27.91 30.97 -28.36
N GLN A 714 -26.69 30.81 -28.86
CA GLN A 714 -26.32 31.24 -30.21
C GLN A 714 -27.08 30.46 -31.29
N HIS A 715 -27.24 29.14 -31.10
CA HIS A 715 -28.01 28.32 -32.02
C HIS A 715 -29.48 28.73 -32.01
N SER A 716 -30.06 28.97 -30.84
CA SER A 716 -31.44 29.44 -30.71
C SER A 716 -31.68 30.77 -31.43
N ASP A 717 -30.80 31.76 -31.23
CA ASP A 717 -30.90 33.07 -31.89
C ASP A 717 -30.75 32.96 -33.41
N ARG A 718 -29.78 32.16 -33.89
CA ARG A 718 -29.59 31.94 -35.33
C ARG A 718 -30.76 31.24 -35.98
N THR A 719 -31.29 30.19 -35.36
CA THR A 719 -32.47 29.47 -35.88
C THR A 719 -33.66 30.42 -35.97
N CYS A 720 -33.91 31.24 -34.95
CA CYS A 720 -34.96 32.26 -34.99
C CYS A 720 -34.76 33.28 -36.13
N ASN A 721 -33.53 33.77 -36.31
CA ASN A 721 -33.17 34.71 -37.37
C ASN A 721 -33.23 34.08 -38.78
N GLN A 722 -32.94 32.78 -38.90
CA GLN A 722 -33.06 32.04 -40.15
C GLN A 722 -34.53 31.80 -40.51
N MET A 723 -35.35 31.35 -39.56
CA MET A 723 -36.79 31.17 -39.74
C MET A 723 -37.47 32.46 -40.19
N GLU A 724 -37.11 33.60 -39.58
CA GLU A 724 -37.66 34.92 -39.95
C GLU A 724 -37.25 35.38 -41.36
N LYS A 725 -36.08 34.96 -41.84
CA LYS A 725 -35.66 35.20 -43.23
C LYS A 725 -36.32 34.26 -44.23
N GLN A 726 -36.60 33.02 -43.82
CA GLN A 726 -37.22 32.00 -44.68
C GLN A 726 -38.73 32.19 -44.82
N PHE A 727 -39.40 32.64 -43.76
CA PHE A 727 -40.86 32.86 -43.73
C PHE A 727 -41.21 34.31 -43.38
N PRO A 728 -40.77 35.30 -44.19
CA PRO A 728 -40.97 36.71 -43.87
C PRO A 728 -42.44 37.13 -43.84
N GLU A 729 -43.30 36.48 -44.64
CA GLU A 729 -44.74 36.79 -44.72
C GLU A 729 -45.53 36.36 -43.47
N ILE A 730 -45.03 35.36 -42.73
CA ILE A 730 -45.72 34.76 -41.57
C ILE A 730 -45.14 35.29 -40.26
N LEU A 731 -43.82 35.50 -40.22
CA LEU A 731 -43.07 35.71 -38.97
C LEU A 731 -42.59 37.16 -38.75
N LYS A 732 -42.55 38.03 -39.77
CA LYS A 732 -42.20 39.45 -39.55
C LYS A 732 -43.40 40.24 -39.03
N PRO A 733 -43.29 40.93 -37.90
CA PRO A 733 -44.32 41.86 -37.46
C PRO A 733 -44.34 43.13 -38.35
N GLU A 734 -45.53 43.63 -38.68
CA GLU A 734 -45.73 44.85 -39.50
C GLU A 734 -45.28 46.15 -38.79
N THR A 735 -45.07 46.11 -37.47
CA THR A 735 -44.53 47.23 -36.70
C THR A 735 -43.28 46.79 -35.92
N PRO A 736 -42.19 47.57 -35.95
CA PRO A 736 -40.99 47.25 -35.19
C PRO A 736 -41.29 47.42 -33.69
N PRO A 737 -40.86 46.48 -32.83
CA PRO A 737 -40.92 46.69 -31.39
C PRO A 737 -40.07 47.92 -31.04
N SER A 738 -40.59 48.77 -30.16
CA SER A 738 -39.84 49.93 -29.66
C SER A 738 -38.52 49.45 -29.06
N ASN A 739 -37.43 50.10 -29.48
CA ASN A 739 -36.07 49.77 -29.04
C ASN A 739 -35.96 49.91 -27.52
N LEU A 740 -36.15 48.81 -26.80
CA LEU A 740 -35.88 48.72 -25.38
C LEU A 740 -34.39 48.44 -25.18
N SER A 741 -33.57 49.43 -25.51
CA SER A 741 -32.21 49.54 -24.99
C SER A 741 -32.34 49.86 -23.50
N SER A 742 -32.44 48.82 -22.67
CA SER A 742 -32.57 48.99 -21.23
C SER A 742 -31.47 48.22 -20.50
N SER A 743 -30.94 48.87 -19.47
CA SER A 743 -29.95 48.30 -18.55
C SER A 743 -30.45 46.95 -18.01
N LEU A 744 -29.53 46.05 -17.67
CA LEU A 744 -29.81 44.77 -16.99
C LEU A 744 -30.78 44.97 -15.81
N MET A 745 -30.67 46.12 -15.13
CA MET A 745 -31.51 46.48 -13.98
C MET A 745 -32.95 46.88 -14.34
N ASP A 746 -33.16 47.54 -15.48
CA ASP A 746 -34.50 47.91 -15.97
C ASP A 746 -35.27 46.68 -16.45
N THR A 747 -34.57 45.72 -17.06
CA THR A 747 -35.16 44.43 -17.47
C THR A 747 -35.57 43.62 -16.25
N ILE A 748 -34.74 43.57 -15.20
CA ILE A 748 -35.08 42.92 -13.92
C ILE A 748 -36.31 43.59 -13.28
N GLN A 749 -36.39 44.92 -13.29
CA GLN A 749 -37.56 45.65 -12.78
C GLN A 749 -38.83 45.39 -13.58
N GLN A 750 -38.74 45.25 -14.91
CA GLN A 750 -39.89 44.91 -15.75
C GLN A 750 -40.37 43.48 -15.54
N VAL A 751 -39.45 42.52 -15.35
CA VAL A 751 -39.77 41.12 -15.05
C VAL A 751 -40.49 40.99 -13.71
N TRP A 752 -40.03 41.69 -12.67
CA TRP A 752 -40.68 41.73 -11.35
C TRP A 752 -42.10 42.32 -11.36
N LYS A 753 -42.40 43.20 -12.32
CA LYS A 753 -43.72 43.83 -12.48
C LYS A 753 -44.73 43.01 -13.29
N ALA A 754 -44.30 41.91 -13.92
CA ALA A 754 -45.15 41.07 -14.78
C ALA A 754 -44.87 39.56 -14.56
N PRO A 755 -45.20 39.02 -13.36
CA PRO A 755 -44.94 37.60 -13.03
C PRO A 755 -45.67 36.62 -13.97
N ASP A 756 -46.82 37.04 -14.49
CA ASP A 756 -47.66 36.31 -15.46
C ASP A 756 -46.97 36.10 -16.83
N GLN A 757 -45.91 36.85 -17.13
CA GLN A 757 -45.08 36.65 -18.34
C GLN A 757 -43.93 35.66 -18.14
N ILE A 758 -43.69 35.21 -16.90
CA ILE A 758 -42.59 34.31 -16.56
C ILE A 758 -43.01 32.85 -16.74
N LEU A 759 -44.22 32.44 -16.35
CA LEU A 759 -44.66 31.05 -16.57
C LEU A 759 -45.00 30.80 -18.05
N ILE A 760 -44.68 29.59 -18.53
CA ILE A 760 -45.04 29.14 -19.88
C ILE A 760 -46.55 28.87 -19.94
N ASP A 761 -47.13 28.32 -18.87
CA ASP A 761 -48.56 27.96 -18.79
C ASP A 761 -49.50 29.18 -18.77
N THR A 762 -49.02 30.34 -18.30
CA THR A 762 -49.77 31.60 -18.30
C THR A 762 -49.67 32.34 -19.63
N TRP A 763 -48.98 31.77 -20.63
CA TRP A 763 -48.96 32.33 -21.97
C TRP A 763 -50.32 32.11 -22.62
N THR A 764 -51.22 33.10 -22.52
CA THR A 764 -52.48 33.13 -23.26
C THR A 764 -52.35 34.12 -24.42
N PRO A 765 -52.14 33.65 -25.66
CA PRO A 765 -52.15 34.55 -26.80
C PRO A 765 -53.56 35.13 -26.96
N ASP A 766 -53.65 36.39 -27.36
CA ASP A 766 -54.92 36.97 -27.81
C ASP A 766 -55.43 36.11 -28.98
N LYS A 767 -56.68 35.62 -28.90
CA LYS A 767 -57.20 34.65 -29.88
C LYS A 767 -57.18 35.21 -31.30
N ASP A 768 -57.30 36.53 -31.42
CA ASP A 768 -57.33 37.28 -32.68
C ASP A 768 -55.96 37.84 -33.11
N ALA A 769 -54.88 37.61 -32.35
CA ALA A 769 -53.55 38.15 -32.68
C ALA A 769 -52.87 37.36 -33.82
N PRO A 770 -52.23 38.07 -34.78
CA PRO A 770 -51.51 37.45 -35.89
C PRO A 770 -50.31 36.61 -35.41
N ILE A 771 -49.96 35.58 -36.17
CA ILE A 771 -48.86 34.64 -35.87
C ILE A 771 -47.52 35.37 -35.64
N SER A 772 -47.28 36.46 -36.36
CA SER A 772 -46.09 37.31 -36.19
C SER A 772 -45.97 37.93 -34.79
N MET A 773 -47.10 38.26 -34.15
CA MET A 773 -47.13 38.77 -32.78
C MET A 773 -46.84 37.66 -31.76
N ARG A 774 -47.37 36.45 -32.00
CA ARG A 774 -47.07 35.25 -31.19
C ARG A 774 -45.58 34.86 -31.30
N TRP A 775 -44.99 35.00 -32.49
CA TRP A 775 -43.56 34.77 -32.72
C TRP A 775 -42.66 35.82 -32.03
N ALA A 776 -43.05 37.09 -32.05
CA ALA A 776 -42.35 38.14 -31.33
C ALA A 776 -42.34 37.90 -29.81
N GLU A 777 -43.47 37.43 -29.26
CA GLU A 777 -43.56 37.05 -27.86
C GLU A 777 -42.71 35.81 -27.53
N TYR A 778 -42.72 34.80 -28.41
CA TYR A 778 -41.84 33.64 -28.31
C TYR A 778 -40.35 34.04 -28.26
N LYS A 779 -39.88 34.93 -29.15
CA LYS A 779 -38.49 35.45 -29.12
C LYS A 779 -38.19 36.21 -27.83
N LYS A 780 -39.13 37.04 -27.34
CA LYS A 780 -38.97 37.77 -26.08
C LYS A 780 -38.77 36.79 -24.92
N ARG A 781 -39.57 35.72 -24.86
CA ARG A 781 -39.48 34.67 -23.83
C ARG A 781 -38.25 33.77 -23.99
N LEU A 782 -37.68 33.65 -25.19
CA LEU A 782 -36.43 32.94 -25.49
C LEU A 782 -35.16 33.78 -25.20
N HIS A 783 -35.31 35.06 -24.88
CA HIS A 783 -34.16 35.89 -24.53
C HIS A 783 -33.53 35.41 -23.22
N TRP A 784 -32.20 35.45 -23.15
CA TRP A 784 -31.41 34.80 -22.09
C TRP A 784 -31.80 35.23 -20.66
N THR A 785 -32.21 36.50 -20.48
CA THR A 785 -32.67 37.03 -19.19
C THR A 785 -33.91 36.32 -18.67
N TRP A 786 -34.89 36.04 -19.55
CA TRP A 786 -36.14 35.38 -19.16
C TRP A 786 -35.92 33.89 -18.90
N ILE A 787 -35.06 33.24 -19.70
CA ILE A 787 -34.67 31.85 -19.47
C ILE A 787 -33.99 31.74 -18.11
N LEU A 788 -33.02 32.61 -17.78
CA LEU A 788 -32.35 32.56 -16.47
C LEU A 788 -33.34 32.73 -15.31
N MET A 789 -34.33 33.61 -15.44
CA MET A 789 -35.33 33.82 -14.38
C MET A 789 -36.28 32.62 -14.20
N ARG A 790 -36.54 31.83 -15.26
CA ARG A 790 -37.32 30.58 -15.17
C ARG A 790 -36.48 29.40 -14.67
N VAL A 791 -35.28 29.24 -15.22
CA VAL A 791 -34.41 28.07 -14.99
C VAL A 791 -33.74 28.11 -13.62
N THR A 792 -33.33 29.29 -13.14
CA THR A 792 -32.57 29.40 -11.87
C THR A 792 -33.39 28.96 -10.65
N PRO A 793 -34.65 29.39 -10.46
CA PRO A 793 -35.46 28.95 -9.32
C PRO A 793 -35.73 27.44 -9.35
N VAL A 794 -36.03 26.86 -10.51
CA VAL A 794 -36.29 25.42 -10.66
C VAL A 794 -35.01 24.61 -10.41
N SER A 795 -33.87 25.07 -10.94
CA SER A 795 -32.56 24.46 -10.70
C SER A 795 -32.17 24.50 -9.22
N PHE A 796 -32.42 25.63 -8.55
CA PHE A 796 -32.17 25.77 -7.12
C PHE A 796 -33.09 24.87 -6.30
N ALA A 797 -34.39 24.80 -6.63
CA ALA A 797 -35.33 23.90 -5.98
C ALA A 797 -34.89 22.43 -6.14
N PHE A 798 -34.48 22.03 -7.34
CA PHE A 798 -33.95 20.69 -7.59
C PHE A 798 -32.69 20.40 -6.78
N TRP A 799 -31.76 21.37 -6.70
CA TRP A 799 -30.57 21.24 -5.86
C TRP A 799 -30.93 21.10 -4.38
N VAL A 800 -31.87 21.90 -3.86
CA VAL A 800 -32.37 21.79 -2.48
C VAL A 800 -33.00 20.43 -2.21
N VAL A 801 -33.83 19.92 -3.13
CA VAL A 801 -34.38 18.55 -3.03
C VAL A 801 -33.26 17.52 -2.97
N GLY A 802 -32.24 17.65 -3.82
CA GLY A 802 -31.05 16.79 -3.77
C GLY A 802 -30.31 16.86 -2.42
N GLN A 803 -30.14 18.05 -1.84
CA GLN A 803 -29.55 18.22 -0.51
C GLN A 803 -30.41 17.60 0.59
N ILE A 804 -31.74 17.67 0.49
CA ILE A 804 -32.66 17.03 1.44
C ILE A 804 -32.55 15.50 1.32
N VAL A 805 -32.53 14.96 0.10
CA VAL A 805 -32.35 13.52 -0.13
C VAL A 805 -31.04 13.04 0.46
N LEU A 806 -29.92 13.71 0.16
CA LEU A 806 -28.61 13.41 0.77
C LEU A 806 -28.62 13.62 2.30
N GLY A 807 -29.42 14.57 2.78
CA GLY A 807 -29.71 14.80 4.19
C GLY A 807 -30.35 13.59 4.88
N ILE A 808 -31.14 12.81 4.14
CA ILE A 808 -31.85 11.62 4.63
C ILE A 808 -31.03 10.34 4.40
N THR A 809 -30.38 10.20 3.24
CA THR A 809 -29.65 8.98 2.84
C THR A 809 -28.20 8.94 3.32
N GLY A 810 -27.67 10.05 3.84
CA GLY A 810 -26.25 10.20 4.13
C GLY A 810 -25.51 10.95 3.03
N PHE A 811 -24.58 11.82 3.44
CA PHE A 811 -23.61 12.38 2.52
C PHE A 811 -22.55 11.32 2.18
N PRO A 812 -22.17 11.21 0.92
CA PRO A 812 -21.18 10.22 0.51
C PRO A 812 -19.79 10.57 1.06
N PHE A 813 -18.99 9.52 1.28
CA PHE A 813 -17.58 9.66 1.59
C PHE A 813 -16.82 10.38 0.47
N THR A 814 -15.95 11.31 0.84
CA THR A 814 -15.04 12.00 -0.07
C THR A 814 -13.61 11.52 0.20
N PRO A 815 -12.98 10.80 -0.74
CA PRO A 815 -11.59 10.33 -0.59
C PRO A 815 -10.63 11.51 -0.85
N SER A 816 -10.60 12.47 0.07
CA SER A 816 -9.67 13.61 0.01
C SER A 816 -8.64 13.54 1.13
N ARG A 817 -7.39 13.74 0.76
CA ARG A 817 -6.23 13.79 1.64
C ARG A 817 -5.70 15.21 1.72
N GLY A 818 -5.71 15.76 2.92
CA GLY A 818 -5.22 17.11 3.19
C GLY A 818 -6.20 18.21 2.78
N GLU A 819 -5.86 19.42 3.24
CA GLU A 819 -6.74 20.57 3.16
C GLU A 819 -6.90 21.10 1.72
N VAL A 820 -5.84 21.08 0.91
CA VAL A 820 -5.87 21.60 -0.46
C VAL A 820 -6.79 20.75 -1.34
N ALA A 821 -6.66 19.43 -1.30
CA ALA A 821 -7.52 18.52 -2.07
C ALA A 821 -8.99 18.67 -1.66
N TRP A 822 -9.26 18.83 -0.36
CA TRP A 822 -10.61 19.07 0.13
C TRP A 822 -11.18 20.40 -0.37
N GLN A 823 -10.41 21.50 -0.30
CA GLN A 823 -10.84 22.82 -0.79
C GLN A 823 -11.11 22.82 -2.29
N VAL A 824 -10.22 22.21 -3.09
CA VAL A 824 -10.42 22.08 -4.54
C VAL A 824 -11.67 21.26 -4.85
N ASN A 825 -11.88 20.15 -4.13
CA ASN A 825 -13.08 19.34 -4.27
C ASN A 825 -14.35 20.17 -4.01
N LEU A 826 -14.37 20.98 -2.96
CA LEU A 826 -15.52 21.84 -2.63
C LEU A 826 -15.76 22.92 -3.70
N ILE A 827 -14.69 23.59 -4.15
CA ILE A 827 -14.74 24.68 -5.15
C ILE A 827 -15.21 24.16 -6.52
N LEU A 828 -14.89 22.92 -6.90
CA LEU A 828 -15.25 22.37 -8.21
C LEU A 828 -16.57 21.58 -8.19
N LEU A 829 -16.91 20.93 -7.07
CA LEU A 829 -18.14 20.14 -6.99
C LEU A 829 -19.40 21.00 -7.14
N LEU A 830 -19.48 22.12 -6.41
CA LEU A 830 -20.68 22.95 -6.43
C LEU A 830 -20.97 23.55 -7.83
N PRO A 831 -20.01 24.20 -8.52
CA PRO A 831 -20.26 24.76 -9.84
C PRO A 831 -20.47 23.71 -10.93
N SER A 832 -19.83 22.53 -10.84
CA SER A 832 -20.05 21.45 -11.83
C SER A 832 -21.46 20.88 -11.74
N VAL A 833 -21.97 20.65 -10.51
CA VAL A 833 -23.34 20.17 -10.27
C VAL A 833 -24.35 21.24 -10.70
N LEU A 834 -24.19 22.49 -10.28
CA LEU A 834 -25.11 23.58 -10.66
C LEU A 834 -25.10 23.86 -12.16
N GLY A 835 -23.93 23.82 -12.81
CA GLY A 835 -23.81 23.98 -14.26
C GLY A 835 -24.53 22.88 -15.04
N MET A 836 -24.36 21.62 -14.63
CA MET A 836 -25.08 20.49 -15.21
C MET A 836 -26.60 20.63 -15.04
N ILE A 837 -27.07 20.90 -13.81
CA ILE A 837 -28.50 21.10 -13.53
C ILE A 837 -29.07 22.26 -14.37
N GLY A 838 -28.35 23.38 -14.45
CA GLY A 838 -28.76 24.54 -15.23
C GLY A 838 -28.91 24.24 -16.71
N ILE A 839 -27.99 23.45 -17.30
CA ILE A 839 -28.09 23.03 -18.71
C ILE A 839 -29.24 22.05 -18.94
N ILE A 840 -29.50 21.11 -18.02
CA ILE A 840 -30.67 20.21 -18.09
C ILE A 840 -31.95 21.04 -18.15
N PHE A 841 -32.16 21.95 -17.19
CA PHE A 841 -33.38 22.75 -17.13
C PHE A 841 -33.47 23.80 -18.25
N TYR A 842 -32.34 24.32 -18.75
CA TYR A 842 -32.33 25.16 -19.95
C TYR A 842 -32.91 24.41 -21.15
N VAL A 843 -32.47 23.17 -21.40
CA VAL A 843 -32.98 22.38 -22.52
C VAL A 843 -34.47 22.08 -22.32
N LEU A 844 -34.88 21.67 -21.12
CA LEU A 844 -36.30 21.45 -20.79
C LEU A 844 -37.15 22.70 -21.03
N ASP A 845 -36.69 23.87 -20.60
CA ASP A 845 -37.40 25.15 -20.79
C ASP A 845 -37.57 25.49 -22.28
N VAL A 846 -36.50 25.34 -23.08
CA VAL A 846 -36.59 25.59 -24.53
C VAL A 846 -37.50 24.58 -25.22
N THR A 847 -37.51 23.31 -24.78
CA THR A 847 -38.45 22.31 -25.31
C THR A 847 -39.90 22.66 -24.97
N GLN A 848 -40.20 23.04 -23.74
CA GLN A 848 -41.54 23.43 -23.31
C GLN A 848 -42.02 24.70 -24.04
N LEU A 849 -41.15 25.69 -24.19
CA LEU A 849 -41.46 26.93 -24.91
C LEU A 849 -41.77 26.64 -26.39
N ALA A 850 -41.01 25.74 -27.02
CA ALA A 850 -41.23 25.32 -28.40
C ALA A 850 -42.53 24.54 -28.55
N SER A 851 -42.81 23.58 -27.65
CA SER A 851 -44.09 22.84 -27.63
C SER A 851 -45.28 23.77 -27.45
N ALA A 852 -45.20 24.72 -26.51
CA ALA A 852 -46.25 25.71 -26.29
C ALA A 852 -46.46 26.62 -27.50
N PHE A 853 -45.40 26.94 -28.26
CA PHE A 853 -45.54 27.69 -29.51
C PHE A 853 -46.18 26.84 -30.62
N ILE A 854 -45.79 25.57 -30.74
CA ILE A 854 -46.36 24.62 -31.73
C ILE A 854 -47.86 24.41 -31.47
N GLU A 855 -48.26 24.18 -30.22
CA GLU A 855 -49.66 24.02 -29.84
C GLU A 855 -50.50 25.26 -30.22
N LYS A 856 -49.92 26.45 -30.08
CA LYS A 856 -50.57 27.73 -30.46
C LYS A 856 -50.44 28.09 -31.95
N LEU A 857 -49.64 27.33 -32.68
CA LEU A 857 -49.49 27.43 -34.13
C LEU A 857 -50.58 26.61 -34.85
N VAL A 858 -51.09 25.55 -34.20
CA VAL A 858 -52.18 24.71 -34.70
C VAL A 858 -53.52 25.28 -34.20
N PRO A 859 -54.45 25.68 -35.09
CA PRO A 859 -55.74 26.22 -34.65
C PRO A 859 -56.57 25.16 -33.93
N GLU A 860 -57.19 25.52 -32.79
CA GLU A 860 -58.25 24.73 -32.18
C GLU A 860 -59.40 24.63 -33.19
N THR A 861 -59.75 23.41 -33.57
CA THR A 861 -60.82 23.12 -34.53
C THR A 861 -62.17 23.51 -33.93
N THR A 862 -62.61 24.74 -34.21
CA THR A 862 -64.02 25.13 -34.11
C THR A 862 -64.56 25.42 -35.51
N GLU A 863 -65.17 24.38 -36.09
CA GLU A 863 -66.28 24.39 -37.07
C GLU A 863 -66.22 25.25 -38.35
N GLU A 864 -65.12 25.92 -38.70
CA GLU A 864 -64.98 26.55 -40.03
C GLU A 864 -64.05 25.76 -40.97
N GLU A 865 -64.61 25.45 -42.15
CA GLU A 865 -64.18 24.47 -43.14
C GLU A 865 -62.91 24.85 -43.94
N ASP A 866 -62.03 25.72 -43.43
CA ASP A 866 -60.85 26.21 -44.18
C ASP A 866 -59.54 26.33 -43.36
N SER A 867 -59.45 25.74 -42.16
CA SER A 867 -58.20 25.72 -41.38
C SER A 867 -57.24 24.61 -41.83
N THR A 868 -56.81 24.63 -43.10
CA THR A 868 -55.76 23.70 -43.55
C THR A 868 -54.41 24.14 -43.01
N ILE A 869 -53.74 23.27 -42.24
CA ILE A 869 -52.32 23.45 -41.86
C ILE A 869 -51.53 23.64 -43.16
N THR A 870 -51.06 24.85 -43.44
CA THR A 870 -50.33 25.12 -44.68
C THR A 870 -48.91 24.57 -44.59
N PHE A 871 -48.33 24.19 -45.73
CA PHE A 871 -46.97 23.64 -45.83
C PHE A 871 -45.89 24.44 -45.05
N PRO A 872 -45.92 25.79 -45.00
CA PRO A 872 -45.00 26.57 -44.16
C PRO A 872 -45.09 26.27 -42.65
N HIS A 873 -46.27 25.93 -42.13
CA HIS A 873 -46.45 25.59 -40.70
C HIS A 873 -45.74 24.28 -40.37
N ILE A 874 -45.84 23.28 -41.25
CA ILE A 874 -45.16 21.99 -41.09
C ILE A 874 -43.63 22.19 -41.10
N GLN A 875 -43.11 23.05 -41.97
CA GLN A 875 -41.67 23.35 -42.02
C GLN A 875 -41.17 24.11 -40.78
N ILE A 876 -41.99 25.00 -40.20
CA ILE A 876 -41.66 25.67 -38.94
C ILE A 876 -41.59 24.65 -37.79
N ILE A 877 -42.56 23.73 -37.72
CA ILE A 877 -42.59 22.65 -36.74
C ILE A 877 -41.34 21.77 -36.91
N GLU A 878 -41.05 21.32 -38.14
CA GLU A 878 -39.88 20.49 -38.47
C GLU A 878 -38.57 21.13 -37.97
N GLN A 879 -38.36 22.42 -38.25
CA GLN A 879 -37.14 23.12 -37.82
C GLN A 879 -37.07 23.36 -36.31
N LEU A 880 -38.21 23.56 -35.63
CA LEU A 880 -38.26 23.66 -34.16
C LEU A 880 -37.95 22.30 -33.51
N THR A 881 -38.45 21.20 -34.08
CA THR A 881 -38.17 19.85 -33.61
C THR A 881 -36.73 19.41 -33.87
N ASP A 882 -36.17 19.69 -35.06
CA ASP A 882 -34.76 19.39 -35.38
C ASP A 882 -33.78 20.15 -34.49
N ARG A 883 -34.15 21.37 -34.06
CA ARG A 883 -33.39 22.13 -33.06
C ARG A 883 -33.38 21.41 -31.70
N ILE A 884 -34.53 20.93 -31.24
CA ILE A 884 -34.67 20.24 -29.95
C ILE A 884 -33.85 18.94 -29.94
N ASP A 885 -33.92 18.16 -31.02
CA ASP A 885 -33.19 16.90 -31.15
C ASP A 885 -31.68 17.08 -30.95
N LYS A 886 -31.13 18.22 -31.37
CA LYS A 886 -29.72 18.56 -31.18
C LYS A 886 -29.40 18.96 -29.74
N PHE A 887 -30.35 19.48 -28.99
CA PHE A 887 -30.14 20.03 -27.65
C PHE A 887 -30.07 18.95 -26.56
N ILE A 888 -30.71 17.79 -26.77
CA ILE A 888 -30.76 16.68 -25.81
C ILE A 888 -29.35 16.11 -25.51
N TYR A 889 -28.39 16.28 -26.42
CA TYR A 889 -27.04 15.74 -26.27
C TYR A 889 -26.16 16.50 -25.26
N PHE A 890 -26.39 17.80 -25.07
CA PHE A 890 -25.53 18.60 -24.18
C PHE A 890 -25.63 18.16 -22.70
N PRO A 891 -26.83 18.03 -22.11
CA PRO A 891 -26.94 17.56 -20.74
C PRO A 891 -26.47 16.11 -20.57
N ALA A 892 -26.72 15.24 -21.57
CA ALA A 892 -26.27 13.86 -21.54
C ALA A 892 -24.74 13.75 -21.45
N ALA A 893 -24.00 14.56 -22.22
CA ALA A 893 -22.54 14.58 -22.16
C ALA A 893 -22.01 15.04 -20.78
N LEU A 894 -22.61 16.07 -20.17
CA LEU A 894 -22.23 16.52 -18.83
C LEU A 894 -22.52 15.46 -17.76
N LEU A 895 -23.67 14.78 -17.87
CA LEU A 895 -24.05 13.71 -16.94
C LEU A 895 -23.09 12.53 -17.00
N VAL A 896 -22.71 12.08 -18.21
CA VAL A 896 -21.72 11.00 -18.39
C VAL A 896 -20.38 11.36 -17.74
N LEU A 897 -19.90 12.59 -17.93
CA LEU A 897 -18.66 13.05 -17.30
C LEU A 897 -18.76 13.08 -15.77
N MET A 898 -19.89 13.53 -15.22
CA MET A 898 -20.11 13.54 -13.77
C MET A 898 -20.19 12.13 -13.17
N VAL A 899 -20.79 11.17 -13.87
CA VAL A 899 -20.83 9.75 -13.46
C VAL A 899 -19.42 9.15 -13.48
N ILE A 900 -18.64 9.41 -14.53
CA ILE A 900 -17.24 8.94 -14.62
C ILE A 900 -16.40 9.59 -13.52
N ALA A 901 -16.57 10.88 -13.25
CA ALA A 901 -15.88 11.63 -12.18
C ALA A 901 -16.22 11.17 -10.76
N ARG A 902 -17.19 10.27 -10.62
CA ARG A 902 -17.61 9.66 -9.35
C ARG A 902 -17.47 8.13 -9.40
N SER A 903 -16.79 7.59 -10.41
CA SER A 903 -16.59 6.16 -10.55
C SER A 903 -15.57 5.68 -9.52
N GLU A 904 -15.87 4.52 -8.92
CA GLU A 904 -14.89 3.74 -8.17
C GLU A 904 -13.66 3.40 -9.01
N PHE A 905 -13.68 3.53 -10.34
CA PHE A 905 -12.48 3.33 -11.16
C PHE A 905 -11.38 4.36 -10.88
N ILE A 906 -11.75 5.62 -10.64
CA ILE A 906 -10.82 6.74 -10.49
C ILE A 906 -10.28 6.83 -9.07
N ASP A 907 -11.16 6.68 -8.09
CA ASP A 907 -10.84 6.80 -6.67
C ASP A 907 -11.89 6.06 -5.82
N ASN A 908 -11.74 6.01 -4.50
CA ASN A 908 -12.66 5.35 -3.57
C ASN A 908 -13.94 6.18 -3.33
N TRP A 909 -14.69 6.46 -4.40
CA TRP A 909 -15.99 7.11 -4.32
C TRP A 909 -17.07 6.14 -3.86
N ASP A 910 -17.74 6.49 -2.77
CA ASP A 910 -18.90 5.72 -2.29
C ASP A 910 -20.20 6.19 -2.98
N PHE A 911 -21.06 5.22 -3.30
CA PHE A 911 -22.44 5.46 -3.73
C PHE A 911 -23.36 5.09 -2.58
N PRO A 912 -24.10 6.04 -1.98
CA PRO A 912 -25.17 5.71 -1.07
C PRO A 912 -26.26 5.02 -1.90
N ILE A 913 -26.38 3.69 -1.76
CA ILE A 913 -27.47 2.89 -2.36
C ILE A 913 -28.48 2.55 -1.28
#